data_AF-A0A2S7PXV8-F1
#
_entry.id   AF-A0A2S7PXV8-F1
#
_cell.length_a   1.000
_cell.length_b   1.000
_cell.length_c   1.000
_cell.angle_alpha   90.00
_cell.angle_beta   90.00
_cell.angle_gamma   90.00
#
_symmetry.space_group_name_H-M   'P 1'
#
loop_
_entity.id
_entity.type
_entity.pdbx_description
1 polymer ?
#
loop_
_entity_poly.entity_id
_entity_poly.type
_entity_poly.pdbx_seq_one_letter_code
_entity_poly.pdbx_strand_id
1 'polypeptide(L)'
;MASTTLRKRLAIISSISLFTIALLYYWRFQYSPEAGEEMVIPDLKTPDHDLTSDPKLLPSPATETVTTTPTVTTPDSAAKISPKIQPTVTFSQGTFVGKETEKYPTALEEFLGIPYAVPPVNELRFHLPVAVNASRTLFDATKPSPRCISGPQNQPQSEDCLRLNIFRHKLATNSSSKLPVLVHVHGGAFNFGNANDREIASLVGWSVDPMIAVTFDYRLGALGFLPSKLMADNGLLNLGLRDQRLLLEWVQKNIASFGGDPDNVTLMGPSAGAHSIGHHLMNNDGTRPLFAKAILESGGPTARAVYSYNNSLHEEQFSQFLAKLDLSSIPEDQILEKLRSLLISEIHSASEAIFSEYDPSLRWPFQPCIDGPGGMIPVPPIQALLNDTYHHVPILVGYNTNEGTIFVPEDIFTSGEFIEFFHVLLPMLTLDDLGAINSLYPNPIFKSESPYLFNHTAFGVGIQYRRLERAYADFAYISPVRHLAYFMSGEHIANSSLLPSEASDIAPPRRSASPPVYLYEFAVNTSALHGAHHGSQDPFPVFSSRIAKRSETIKEIAGLMHAYWTSFIISPNGDPNEVPGRLPKRSTWEKYGGKTGERRKMSFGVGNDEMAGGKQKGQAASMGLDDERRDACDFWWERVGTWEV
;
A
#
# COMPACT_ATOMS: atom_id res chain seq x y z
N MET A 1 2.49 54.14 3.16
CA MET A 1 1.70 52.93 2.84
C MET A 1 2.45 51.86 2.02
N ALA A 2 3.71 52.04 1.61
CA ALA A 2 4.46 51.02 0.84
C ALA A 2 5.32 50.03 1.68
N SER A 3 5.52 50.27 2.98
CA SER A 3 6.40 49.46 3.85
C SER A 3 5.70 48.21 4.46
N THR A 4 4.39 48.30 4.70
CA THR A 4 3.61 47.22 5.32
C THR A 4 3.32 46.05 4.36
N THR A 5 3.24 46.32 3.07
CA THR A 5 2.96 45.31 2.03
C THR A 5 4.19 44.46 1.71
N LEU A 6 5.39 45.02 1.80
CA LEU A 6 6.65 44.30 1.58
C LEU A 6 6.98 43.37 2.76
N ARG A 7 6.72 43.80 4.01
CA ARG A 7 6.88 42.94 5.20
C ARG A 7 5.89 41.77 5.23
N LYS A 8 4.65 41.97 4.77
CA LYS A 8 3.67 40.86 4.63
C LYS A 8 4.06 39.87 3.53
N ARG A 9 4.60 40.34 2.40
CA ARG A 9 5.08 39.45 1.32
C ARG A 9 6.35 38.68 1.69
N LEU A 10 7.29 39.32 2.40
CA LEU A 10 8.48 38.64 2.92
C LEU A 10 8.11 37.60 4.00
N ALA A 11 7.16 37.90 4.89
CA ALA A 11 6.66 36.94 5.88
C ALA A 11 6.04 35.71 5.20
N ILE A 12 5.21 35.90 4.17
CA ILE A 12 4.58 34.80 3.42
C ILE A 12 5.63 33.96 2.67
N ILE A 13 6.64 34.58 2.06
CA ILE A 13 7.71 33.84 1.37
C ILE A 13 8.60 33.07 2.36
N SER A 14 8.88 33.63 3.54
CA SER A 14 9.61 32.92 4.60
C SER A 14 8.78 31.80 5.23
N SER A 15 7.46 31.95 5.38
CA SER A 15 6.56 30.91 5.88
C SER A 15 6.40 29.76 4.87
N ILE A 16 6.30 30.06 3.57
CA ILE A 16 6.29 29.03 2.52
C ILE A 16 7.63 28.29 2.49
N SER A 17 8.75 29.00 2.62
CA SER A 17 10.08 28.36 2.61
C SER A 17 10.31 27.48 3.85
N LEU A 18 9.87 27.92 5.03
CA LEU A 18 9.93 27.12 6.27
C LEU A 18 8.97 25.92 6.22
N PHE A 19 7.80 26.07 5.60
CA PHE A 19 6.84 24.97 5.43
C PHE A 19 7.35 23.93 4.43
N THR A 20 7.98 24.34 3.33
CA THR A 20 8.65 23.43 2.39
C THR A 20 9.87 22.74 3.01
N ILE A 21 10.64 23.44 3.85
CA ILE A 21 11.75 22.84 4.60
C ILE A 21 11.23 21.86 5.67
N ALA A 22 10.13 22.17 6.34
CA ALA A 22 9.46 21.25 7.28
C ALA A 22 8.91 20.02 6.55
N LEU A 23 8.33 20.17 5.35
CA LEU A 23 7.91 19.05 4.51
C LEU A 23 9.10 18.19 4.08
N LEU A 24 10.22 18.79 3.68
CA LEU A 24 11.44 18.07 3.33
C LEU A 24 12.06 17.33 4.53
N TYR A 25 11.96 17.90 5.74
CA TYR A 25 12.42 17.25 6.98
C TYR A 25 11.47 16.13 7.42
N TYR A 26 10.16 16.36 7.37
CA TYR A 26 9.13 15.36 7.64
C TYR A 26 9.26 14.17 6.68
N TRP A 27 9.52 14.46 5.40
CA TRP A 27 9.75 13.45 4.38
C TRP A 27 11.08 12.70 4.53
N ARG A 28 12.17 13.40 4.92
CA ARG A 28 13.47 12.78 5.20
C ARG A 28 13.41 11.81 6.39
N PHE A 29 12.62 12.13 7.42
CA PHE A 29 12.41 11.24 8.57
C PHE A 29 11.54 10.02 8.25
N GLN A 30 10.57 10.17 7.34
CA GLN A 30 9.68 9.07 6.95
C GLN A 30 10.32 8.11 5.92
N TYR A 31 11.17 8.58 5.01
CA TYR A 31 11.52 7.79 3.81
C TYR A 31 12.99 7.77 3.33
N SER A 32 13.96 8.29 4.11
CA SER A 32 15.38 8.12 3.75
C SER A 32 16.01 6.87 4.40
N PRO A 33 16.65 5.94 3.65
CA PRO A 33 17.17 4.70 4.22
C PRO A 33 18.43 4.80 5.12
N GLU A 34 19.05 5.97 5.29
CA GLU A 34 20.45 6.02 5.80
C GLU A 34 20.78 7.02 6.94
N ALA A 35 19.83 7.80 7.49
CA ALA A 35 20.20 8.77 8.55
C ALA A 35 19.87 8.27 9.97
N GLY A 36 20.56 7.22 10.40
CA GLY A 36 20.70 6.81 11.79
C GLY A 36 22.16 6.88 12.21
N GLU A 37 22.79 8.04 12.07
CA GLU A 37 24.12 8.31 12.63
C GLU A 37 24.04 9.52 13.55
N GLU A 38 24.81 9.44 14.64
CA GLU A 38 24.75 10.23 15.87
C GLU A 38 24.80 11.75 15.65
N MET A 39 23.92 12.49 16.35
CA MET A 39 24.09 13.93 16.58
C MET A 39 25.24 14.14 17.57
N VAL A 40 26.43 14.46 17.06
CA VAL A 40 27.48 15.13 17.84
C VAL A 40 27.26 16.64 17.73
N ILE A 41 27.00 17.27 18.88
CA ILE A 41 26.86 18.73 19.02
C ILE A 41 28.22 19.39 18.76
N PRO A 42 28.38 20.31 17.79
CA PRO A 42 29.61 21.09 17.66
C PRO A 42 29.61 22.29 18.61
N ASP A 43 30.69 22.40 19.37
CA ASP A 43 30.99 23.48 20.30
C ASP A 43 31.21 24.81 19.54
N LEU A 44 30.53 25.88 19.99
CA LEU A 44 30.62 27.22 19.42
C LEU A 44 31.96 27.86 19.82
N LYS A 45 32.87 28.05 18.86
CA LYS A 45 33.96 29.03 18.97
C LYS A 45 33.99 29.96 17.76
N THR A 46 34.06 31.24 18.09
CA THR A 46 34.09 32.44 17.25
C THR A 46 35.25 32.45 16.23
N PRO A 47 35.07 33.01 15.02
CA PRO A 47 36.15 33.23 14.07
C PRO A 47 36.78 34.61 14.22
N ASP A 48 38.12 34.66 14.21
CA ASP A 48 38.91 35.85 13.90
C ASP A 48 39.56 35.69 12.51
N HIS A 49 39.59 36.84 11.81
CA HIS A 49 40.38 37.28 10.63
C HIS A 49 41.48 36.32 10.10
N ASP A 50 41.72 36.19 8.78
CA ASP A 50 42.15 37.27 7.90
C ASP A 50 42.20 36.82 6.41
N LEU A 51 42.08 37.79 5.51
CA LEU A 51 42.12 37.69 4.05
C LEU A 51 43.56 37.89 3.54
N THR A 52 43.97 37.17 2.48
CA THR A 52 44.84 37.62 1.36
C THR A 52 45.22 36.38 0.51
N SER A 53 44.85 36.30 -0.78
CA SER A 53 45.54 36.75 -2.01
C SER A 53 45.80 35.56 -2.96
N ASP A 54 44.87 35.34 -3.91
CA ASP A 54 45.02 35.33 -5.39
C ASP A 54 46.29 34.72 -6.09
N PRO A 55 46.28 34.41 -7.41
CA PRO A 55 45.75 33.21 -8.08
C PRO A 55 46.75 32.53 -9.07
N LYS A 56 46.29 31.46 -9.75
CA LYS A 56 46.59 31.00 -11.15
C LYS A 56 47.36 29.69 -11.41
N LEU A 57 46.81 29.00 -12.43
CA LEU A 57 47.40 28.20 -13.53
C LEU A 57 47.39 26.65 -13.44
N LEU A 58 46.54 26.08 -14.31
CA LEU A 58 46.57 24.72 -14.87
C LEU A 58 47.90 24.44 -15.59
N PRO A 59 48.33 23.16 -15.67
CA PRO A 59 48.35 22.50 -16.98
C PRO A 59 48.05 20.99 -16.94
N SER A 60 47.80 20.44 -18.14
CA SER A 60 47.73 19.02 -18.51
C SER A 60 48.55 18.88 -19.83
N PRO A 61 48.81 17.69 -20.39
CA PRO A 61 49.41 16.46 -19.85
C PRO A 61 50.72 16.11 -20.60
N ALA A 62 51.51 15.14 -20.11
CA ALA A 62 52.60 14.57 -20.89
C ALA A 62 52.59 13.03 -20.83
N THR A 63 52.56 12.46 -22.02
CA THR A 63 52.80 11.06 -22.41
C THR A 63 54.22 10.61 -22.11
N GLU A 64 54.40 9.43 -21.54
CA GLU A 64 55.66 8.67 -21.64
C GLU A 64 55.39 7.21 -22.05
N THR A 65 56.04 6.83 -23.14
CA THR A 65 56.16 5.47 -23.67
C THR A 65 57.37 4.78 -23.05
N VAL A 66 57.19 3.56 -22.51
CA VAL A 66 58.31 2.68 -22.11
C VAL A 66 58.18 1.33 -22.81
N THR A 67 59.23 1.00 -23.54
CA THR A 67 59.48 -0.26 -24.24
C THR A 67 60.28 -1.19 -23.34
N THR A 68 59.83 -2.43 -23.06
CA THR A 68 60.72 -3.55 -22.70
C THR A 68 60.18 -4.89 -23.22
N THR A 69 61.13 -5.72 -23.68
CA THR A 69 61.03 -7.00 -24.38
C THR A 69 60.65 -8.18 -23.46
N PRO A 70 60.24 -9.35 -24.02
CA PRO A 70 59.42 -10.34 -23.33
C PRO A 70 60.23 -11.42 -22.62
N THR A 71 59.78 -11.83 -21.43
CA THR A 71 60.20 -13.08 -20.78
C THR A 71 59.07 -14.09 -20.93
N VAL A 72 59.36 -15.20 -21.61
CA VAL A 72 58.44 -16.34 -21.76
C VAL A 72 58.39 -17.10 -20.44
N THR A 73 57.25 -17.05 -19.77
CA THR A 73 56.83 -18.04 -18.78
C THR A 73 55.52 -18.65 -19.25
N THR A 74 55.52 -19.99 -19.35
CA THR A 74 54.42 -20.83 -19.81
C THR A 74 53.15 -20.69 -18.96
N PRO A 75 51.97 -20.96 -19.54
CA PRO A 75 50.68 -20.60 -18.96
C PRO A 75 50.23 -21.66 -17.94
N ASP A 76 50.07 -21.26 -16.68
CA ASP A 76 49.39 -22.11 -15.69
C ASP A 76 48.43 -21.30 -14.83
N SER A 77 47.29 -20.99 -15.42
CA SER A 77 45.97 -21.33 -14.88
C SER A 77 44.96 -20.61 -15.75
N ALA A 78 44.40 -21.34 -16.71
CA ALA A 78 43.10 -20.96 -17.23
C ALA A 78 42.13 -21.07 -16.05
N ALA A 79 41.92 -19.97 -15.33
CA ALA A 79 40.71 -19.80 -14.56
C ALA A 79 39.57 -20.08 -15.54
N LYS A 80 38.93 -21.25 -15.37
CA LYS A 80 37.67 -21.56 -16.03
C LYS A 80 36.68 -20.51 -15.54
N ILE A 81 36.62 -19.39 -16.23
CA ILE A 81 35.45 -18.51 -16.22
C ILE A 81 34.40 -19.32 -16.99
N SER A 82 33.76 -20.26 -16.29
CA SER A 82 32.49 -20.79 -16.75
C SER A 82 31.58 -19.58 -16.95
N PRO A 83 31.07 -19.31 -18.16
CA PRO A 83 30.18 -18.18 -18.37
C PRO A 83 29.03 -18.32 -17.37
N LYS A 84 28.83 -17.31 -16.52
CA LYS A 84 27.73 -17.29 -15.56
C LYS A 84 26.44 -17.29 -16.38
N ILE A 85 25.81 -18.45 -16.51
CA ILE A 85 24.59 -18.62 -17.32
C ILE A 85 23.53 -17.73 -16.66
N GLN A 86 23.13 -16.66 -17.34
CA GLN A 86 22.11 -15.76 -16.82
C GLN A 86 20.74 -16.45 -16.88
N PRO A 87 19.91 -16.32 -15.84
CA PRO A 87 18.59 -16.94 -15.82
C PRO A 87 17.77 -16.38 -16.98
N THR A 88 17.23 -17.27 -17.80
CA THR A 88 16.53 -16.91 -19.04
C THR A 88 15.18 -17.59 -19.09
N VAL A 89 14.13 -16.83 -19.40
CA VAL A 89 12.76 -17.34 -19.54
C VAL A 89 12.19 -16.88 -20.88
N THR A 90 11.65 -17.84 -21.65
CA THR A 90 11.01 -17.56 -22.95
C THR A 90 9.53 -17.86 -22.86
N PHE A 91 8.71 -16.91 -23.32
CA PHE A 91 7.26 -17.03 -23.41
C PHE A 91 6.74 -16.14 -24.55
N SER A 92 5.42 -15.99 -24.68
CA SER A 92 4.83 -15.35 -25.87
C SER A 92 5.33 -13.92 -26.17
N GLN A 93 5.77 -13.17 -25.15
CA GLN A 93 6.25 -11.79 -25.31
C GLN A 93 7.74 -11.68 -25.66
N GLY A 94 8.48 -12.79 -25.71
CA GLY A 94 9.89 -12.81 -26.08
C GLY A 94 10.74 -13.66 -25.14
N THR A 95 12.04 -13.36 -25.12
CA THR A 95 13.02 -14.01 -24.23
C THR A 95 13.56 -12.99 -23.25
N PHE A 96 13.45 -13.27 -21.97
CA PHE A 96 13.79 -12.35 -20.89
C PHE A 96 14.99 -12.89 -20.12
N VAL A 97 16.02 -12.07 -20.01
CA VAL A 97 17.27 -12.41 -19.33
C VAL A 97 17.31 -11.67 -18.00
N GLY A 98 17.22 -12.41 -16.91
CA GLY A 98 17.27 -11.89 -15.55
C GLY A 98 18.68 -11.94 -14.94
N LYS A 99 18.74 -11.76 -13.63
CA LYS A 99 19.98 -11.87 -12.84
C LYS A 99 19.77 -12.74 -11.62
N GLU A 100 20.87 -13.20 -11.02
CA GLU A 100 20.85 -13.92 -9.75
C GLU A 100 21.23 -12.98 -8.60
N THR A 101 20.67 -13.23 -7.41
CA THR A 101 21.06 -12.59 -6.16
C THR A 101 21.27 -13.63 -5.06
N GLU A 102 22.34 -13.45 -4.28
CA GLU A 102 22.69 -14.28 -3.13
C GLU A 102 22.61 -13.46 -1.82
N LYS A 103 21.83 -12.36 -1.83
CA LYS A 103 21.64 -11.45 -0.68
C LYS A 103 20.91 -12.10 0.50
N TYR A 104 20.14 -13.16 0.24
CA TYR A 104 19.25 -13.81 1.20
C TYR A 104 19.73 -15.23 1.53
N PRO A 105 19.21 -15.88 2.60
CA PRO A 105 19.60 -17.25 2.92
C PRO A 105 19.34 -18.26 1.78
N THR A 106 18.32 -18.01 0.95
CA THR A 106 18.06 -18.75 -0.28
C THR A 106 18.31 -17.84 -1.48
N ALA A 107 19.18 -18.27 -2.40
CA ALA A 107 19.49 -17.53 -3.62
C ALA A 107 18.26 -17.41 -4.54
N LEU A 108 18.10 -16.23 -5.16
CA LEU A 108 16.98 -15.91 -6.04
C LEU A 108 17.44 -15.59 -7.46
N GLU A 109 16.53 -15.79 -8.40
CA GLU A 109 16.55 -15.19 -9.73
C GLU A 109 15.56 -14.02 -9.76
N GLU A 110 16.00 -12.90 -10.32
CA GLU A 110 15.23 -11.67 -10.46
C GLU A 110 15.07 -11.31 -11.94
N PHE A 111 13.83 -11.06 -12.35
CA PHE A 111 13.50 -10.51 -13.67
C PHE A 111 12.77 -9.19 -13.45
N LEU A 112 13.40 -8.08 -13.83
CA LEU A 112 12.97 -6.73 -13.48
C LEU A 112 12.47 -5.96 -14.71
N GLY A 113 11.47 -5.10 -14.52
CA GLY A 113 10.99 -4.15 -15.53
C GLY A 113 10.27 -4.77 -16.73
N ILE A 114 9.71 -5.98 -16.59
CA ILE A 114 8.97 -6.69 -17.65
C ILE A 114 7.69 -5.89 -17.98
N PRO A 115 7.45 -5.50 -19.24
CA PRO A 115 6.21 -4.82 -19.60
C PRO A 115 5.03 -5.80 -19.62
N TYR A 116 3.99 -5.50 -18.83
CA TYR A 116 2.73 -6.26 -18.86
C TYR A 116 1.66 -5.57 -19.70
N ALA A 117 1.82 -4.27 -19.95
CA ALA A 117 0.98 -3.48 -20.86
C ALA A 117 1.82 -2.63 -21.82
N VAL A 118 1.21 -2.21 -22.93
CA VAL A 118 1.75 -1.17 -23.82
C VAL A 118 1.85 0.14 -23.03
N PRO A 119 2.93 0.94 -23.22
CA PRO A 119 3.09 2.21 -22.51
C PRO A 119 1.86 3.13 -22.67
N PRO A 120 1.24 3.60 -21.57
CA PRO A 120 0.04 4.44 -21.60
C PRO A 120 0.37 5.92 -21.88
N VAL A 121 1.13 6.18 -22.95
CA VAL A 121 1.60 7.51 -23.36
C VAL A 121 0.82 8.04 -24.56
N ASN A 122 0.91 9.35 -24.79
CA ASN A 122 0.30 10.03 -25.95
C ASN A 122 -1.22 9.70 -26.03
N GLU A 123 -1.68 9.12 -27.14
CA GLU A 123 -3.08 8.70 -27.34
C GLU A 123 -3.58 7.65 -26.33
N LEU A 124 -2.66 6.90 -25.69
CA LEU A 124 -3.00 5.93 -24.64
C LEU A 124 -3.00 6.55 -23.23
N ARG A 125 -2.69 7.85 -23.11
CA ARG A 125 -2.90 8.58 -21.86
C ARG A 125 -4.40 8.72 -21.61
N PHE A 126 -4.83 8.50 -20.37
CA PHE A 126 -6.25 8.43 -20.01
C PHE A 126 -7.01 7.43 -20.91
N HIS A 127 -6.43 6.24 -21.09
CA HIS A 127 -7.03 5.16 -21.86
C HIS A 127 -6.97 3.84 -21.07
N LEU A 128 -7.86 2.91 -21.39
CA LEU A 128 -7.77 1.52 -20.91
C LEU A 128 -6.39 0.93 -21.24
N PRO A 129 -5.77 0.16 -20.32
CA PRO A 129 -4.48 -0.44 -20.59
C PRO A 129 -4.60 -1.51 -21.68
N VAL A 130 -3.57 -1.64 -22.50
CA VAL A 130 -3.54 -2.55 -23.64
C VAL A 130 -2.49 -3.62 -23.41
N ALA A 131 -2.86 -4.89 -23.55
CA ALA A 131 -1.92 -6.01 -23.40
C ALA A 131 -0.76 -5.91 -24.38
N VAL A 132 0.45 -6.27 -23.95
CA VAL A 132 1.60 -6.35 -24.86
C VAL A 132 1.43 -7.54 -25.81
N ASN A 133 1.64 -7.29 -27.10
CA ASN A 133 1.59 -8.30 -28.14
C ASN A 133 2.69 -9.35 -28.02
N ALA A 134 2.48 -10.50 -28.67
CA ALA A 134 3.52 -11.51 -28.79
C ALA A 134 4.74 -10.95 -29.55
N SER A 135 5.93 -11.36 -29.13
CA SER A 135 7.19 -10.92 -29.73
C SER A 135 8.27 -12.00 -29.65
N ARG A 136 9.35 -11.81 -30.41
CA ARG A 136 10.58 -12.62 -30.37
C ARG A 136 11.78 -11.83 -29.85
N THR A 137 11.54 -10.63 -29.33
CA THR A 137 12.59 -9.74 -28.83
C THR A 137 13.31 -10.36 -27.63
N LEU A 138 14.61 -10.16 -27.56
CA LEU A 138 15.41 -10.39 -26.36
C LEU A 138 15.32 -9.16 -25.45
N PHE A 139 14.89 -9.33 -24.21
CA PHE A 139 14.72 -8.28 -23.23
C PHE A 139 15.70 -8.44 -22.06
N ASP A 140 16.44 -7.37 -21.75
CA ASP A 140 17.31 -7.28 -20.58
C ASP A 140 16.46 -6.97 -19.32
N ALA A 141 16.09 -8.02 -18.60
CA ALA A 141 15.32 -7.94 -17.35
C ALA A 141 16.24 -7.87 -16.11
N THR A 142 17.46 -7.33 -16.23
CA THR A 142 18.38 -7.18 -15.08
C THR A 142 18.22 -5.85 -14.35
N LYS A 143 17.48 -4.90 -14.95
CA LYS A 143 17.39 -3.50 -14.52
C LYS A 143 15.97 -3.14 -14.08
N PRO A 144 15.82 -2.40 -12.96
CA PRO A 144 14.51 -1.88 -12.57
C PRO A 144 13.99 -0.87 -13.61
N SER A 145 12.67 -0.80 -13.74
CA SER A 145 11.99 0.26 -14.50
C SER A 145 11.77 1.51 -13.66
N PRO A 146 11.62 2.70 -14.29
CA PRO A 146 11.04 3.86 -13.63
C PRO A 146 9.65 3.51 -13.09
N ARG A 147 9.30 4.08 -11.94
CA ARG A 147 7.94 3.95 -11.37
C ARG A 147 6.96 4.85 -12.12
N CYS A 148 5.66 4.67 -11.86
CA CYS A 148 4.65 5.58 -12.40
C CYS A 148 4.83 7.02 -11.87
N ILE A 149 4.37 7.98 -12.69
CA ILE A 149 4.35 9.40 -12.35
C ILE A 149 3.39 9.62 -11.18
N SER A 150 3.92 10.04 -10.03
CA SER A 150 3.16 10.21 -8.79
C SER A 150 4.03 10.81 -7.68
N GLY A 151 3.46 11.61 -6.77
CA GLY A 151 4.18 12.08 -5.59
C GLY A 151 5.48 12.84 -5.89
N PRO A 152 6.36 13.02 -4.89
CA PRO A 152 7.61 13.77 -5.09
C PRO A 152 8.56 13.08 -6.09
N GLN A 153 9.27 13.88 -6.90
CA GLN A 153 10.24 13.41 -7.91
C GLN A 153 11.60 12.99 -7.29
N ASN A 154 11.56 12.04 -6.36
CA ASN A 154 12.72 11.55 -5.61
C ASN A 154 13.42 10.33 -6.24
N GLN A 155 12.79 9.72 -7.24
CA GLN A 155 13.25 8.53 -7.97
C GLN A 155 12.88 8.68 -9.44
N PRO A 156 13.50 7.95 -10.37
CA PRO A 156 13.10 7.96 -11.78
C PRO A 156 11.62 7.59 -11.94
N GLN A 157 10.85 8.48 -12.57
CA GLN A 157 9.43 8.28 -12.89
C GLN A 157 9.23 8.34 -14.41
N SER A 158 8.23 7.64 -14.92
CA SER A 158 7.85 7.63 -16.34
C SER A 158 6.36 7.34 -16.51
N GLU A 159 5.76 7.80 -17.61
CA GLU A 159 4.44 7.32 -18.05
C GLU A 159 4.51 5.90 -18.62
N ASP A 160 5.64 5.51 -19.22
CA ASP A 160 5.95 4.11 -19.53
C ASP A 160 6.36 3.40 -18.22
N CYS A 161 5.36 3.08 -17.41
CA CYS A 161 5.54 2.48 -16.09
C CYS A 161 4.79 1.18 -15.86
N LEU A 162 3.93 0.70 -16.78
CA LEU A 162 3.15 -0.53 -16.60
C LEU A 162 4.05 -1.78 -16.75
N ARG A 163 4.88 -1.97 -15.74
CA ARG A 163 5.97 -2.94 -15.65
C ARG A 163 5.85 -3.76 -14.37
N LEU A 164 6.38 -4.97 -14.42
CA LEU A 164 6.44 -5.89 -13.29
C LEU A 164 7.86 -6.43 -13.06
N ASN A 165 8.07 -6.92 -11.85
CA ASN A 165 9.25 -7.65 -11.42
C ASN A 165 8.84 -9.04 -10.96
N ILE A 166 9.69 -10.05 -11.17
CA ILE A 166 9.49 -11.43 -10.73
C ILE A 166 10.70 -11.87 -9.92
N PHE A 167 10.43 -12.48 -8.76
CA PHE A 167 11.40 -13.06 -7.85
C PHE A 167 11.06 -14.53 -7.64
N ARG A 168 12.01 -15.44 -7.90
CA ARG A 168 11.84 -16.88 -7.64
C ARG A 168 13.11 -17.49 -7.08
N HIS A 169 13.02 -18.62 -6.39
CA HIS A 169 14.23 -19.35 -5.97
C HIS A 169 15.01 -19.89 -7.18
N LYS A 170 16.35 -19.85 -7.10
CA LYS A 170 17.23 -20.27 -8.20
C LYS A 170 17.07 -21.73 -8.66
N LEU A 171 16.60 -22.62 -7.80
CA LEU A 171 16.40 -24.04 -8.14
C LEU A 171 14.96 -24.36 -8.62
N ALA A 172 14.10 -23.34 -8.64
CA ALA A 172 12.69 -23.42 -9.02
C ALA A 172 12.47 -23.03 -10.51
N THR A 173 13.26 -23.62 -11.41
CA THR A 173 13.34 -23.18 -12.82
C THR A 173 12.44 -23.95 -13.79
N ASN A 174 11.88 -25.09 -13.36
CA ASN A 174 11.04 -25.92 -14.23
C ASN A 174 9.62 -25.33 -14.33
N SER A 175 9.13 -25.13 -15.56
CA SER A 175 7.75 -24.67 -15.82
C SER A 175 6.68 -25.63 -15.30
N SER A 176 7.02 -26.90 -15.05
CA SER A 176 6.12 -27.88 -14.44
C SER A 176 6.09 -27.84 -12.91
N SER A 177 6.83 -26.93 -12.26
CA SER A 177 6.96 -26.90 -10.78
C SER A 177 5.66 -26.51 -10.07
N LYS A 178 4.77 -25.76 -10.74
CA LYS A 178 3.49 -25.26 -10.20
C LYS A 178 3.63 -24.64 -8.80
N LEU A 179 4.50 -23.64 -8.71
CA LEU A 179 4.78 -22.98 -7.44
C LEU A 179 3.69 -21.96 -7.06
N PRO A 180 3.38 -21.79 -5.77
CA PRO A 180 2.50 -20.73 -5.31
C PRO A 180 3.04 -19.36 -5.76
N VAL A 181 2.13 -18.50 -6.21
CA VAL A 181 2.46 -17.17 -6.73
C VAL A 181 1.91 -16.12 -5.78
N LEU A 182 2.77 -15.25 -5.29
CA LEU A 182 2.41 -14.02 -4.60
C LEU A 182 2.38 -12.88 -5.62
N VAL A 183 1.31 -12.10 -5.67
CA VAL A 183 1.24 -10.81 -6.37
C VAL A 183 1.09 -9.71 -5.33
N HIS A 184 2.13 -8.88 -5.18
CA HIS A 184 2.12 -7.73 -4.27
C HIS A 184 1.56 -6.49 -4.96
N VAL A 185 0.43 -6.00 -4.47
CA VAL A 185 -0.24 -4.77 -4.89
C VAL A 185 0.21 -3.66 -3.92
N HIS A 186 1.04 -2.74 -4.41
CA HIS A 186 1.62 -1.70 -3.56
C HIS A 186 0.56 -0.74 -2.99
N GLY A 187 0.89 -0.10 -1.87
CA GLY A 187 0.06 0.94 -1.26
C GLY A 187 0.33 2.34 -1.82
N GLY A 188 -0.10 3.37 -1.09
CA GLY A 188 0.24 4.77 -1.37
C GLY A 188 -0.95 5.67 -1.74
N ALA A 189 -2.07 5.49 -1.05
CA ALA A 189 -3.25 6.36 -1.16
C ALA A 189 -3.79 6.54 -2.59
N PHE A 190 -3.45 5.66 -3.54
CA PHE A 190 -3.72 5.83 -4.97
C PHE A 190 -3.08 7.07 -5.63
N ASN A 191 -2.21 7.78 -4.91
CA ASN A 191 -1.58 9.04 -5.32
C ASN A 191 -0.06 8.96 -5.38
N PHE A 192 0.52 7.93 -4.79
CA PHE A 192 1.94 7.60 -4.80
C PHE A 192 2.09 6.09 -4.55
N GLY A 193 3.33 5.61 -4.53
CA GLY A 193 3.64 4.18 -4.43
C GLY A 193 4.47 3.69 -5.61
N ASN A 194 4.97 2.46 -5.52
CA ASN A 194 5.68 1.80 -6.61
C ASN A 194 5.88 0.29 -6.33
N ALA A 195 6.29 -0.44 -7.37
CA ALA A 195 6.58 -1.88 -7.32
C ALA A 195 7.66 -2.31 -6.31
N ASN A 196 8.44 -1.38 -5.75
CA ASN A 196 9.52 -1.64 -4.81
C ASN A 196 9.26 -1.00 -3.43
N ASP A 197 8.02 -0.62 -3.10
CA ASP A 197 7.64 -0.05 -1.81
C ASP A 197 7.97 -0.98 -0.63
N ARG A 198 8.02 -2.29 -0.88
CA ARG A 198 8.30 -3.33 0.10
C ARG A 198 9.37 -4.29 -0.40
N GLU A 199 10.25 -4.79 0.50
CA GLU A 199 11.32 -5.75 0.18
C GLU A 199 10.77 -7.17 -0.11
N ILE A 200 9.93 -7.34 -1.14
CA ILE A 200 9.29 -8.62 -1.47
C ILE A 200 10.29 -9.72 -1.81
N ALA A 201 11.42 -9.37 -2.45
CA ALA A 201 12.52 -10.31 -2.64
C ALA A 201 13.04 -10.90 -1.30
N SER A 202 12.98 -10.13 -0.21
CA SER A 202 13.32 -10.62 1.13
C SER A 202 12.32 -11.68 1.60
N LEU A 203 11.02 -11.46 1.42
CA LEU A 203 9.99 -12.46 1.76
C LEU A 203 10.28 -13.81 1.09
N VAL A 204 10.56 -13.80 -0.22
CA VAL A 204 10.89 -15.00 -0.99
C VAL A 204 12.22 -15.60 -0.54
N GLY A 205 13.28 -14.80 -0.42
CA GLY A 205 14.61 -15.25 -0.03
C GLY A 205 14.71 -15.82 1.38
N TRP A 206 13.80 -15.41 2.27
CA TRP A 206 13.63 -15.98 3.60
C TRP A 206 12.62 -17.13 3.65
N SER A 207 11.83 -17.39 2.61
CA SER A 207 10.96 -18.57 2.59
C SER A 207 11.76 -19.87 2.65
N VAL A 208 11.26 -20.86 3.40
CA VAL A 208 11.82 -22.23 3.44
C VAL A 208 11.38 -22.99 2.20
N ASP A 209 10.09 -22.92 1.89
CA ASP A 209 9.49 -23.60 0.75
C ASP A 209 9.44 -22.67 -0.48
N PRO A 210 9.50 -23.26 -1.70
CA PRO A 210 9.60 -22.47 -2.91
C PRO A 210 8.33 -21.71 -3.26
N MET A 211 8.49 -20.46 -3.68
CA MET A 211 7.41 -19.61 -4.18
C MET A 211 7.93 -18.63 -5.23
N ILE A 212 7.00 -18.02 -5.97
CA ILE A 212 7.27 -16.91 -6.88
C ILE A 212 6.57 -15.68 -6.35
N ALA A 213 7.22 -14.52 -6.40
CA ALA A 213 6.58 -13.25 -6.13
C ALA A 213 6.64 -12.34 -7.36
N VAL A 214 5.56 -11.60 -7.57
CA VAL A 214 5.40 -10.57 -8.59
C VAL A 214 5.15 -9.24 -7.89
N THR A 215 5.92 -8.22 -8.24
CA THR A 215 5.61 -6.82 -7.88
C THR A 215 5.41 -6.02 -9.15
N PHE A 216 4.66 -4.93 -9.12
CA PHE A 216 4.34 -4.18 -10.33
C PHE A 216 3.91 -2.75 -10.01
N ASP A 217 4.02 -1.88 -10.99
CA ASP A 217 3.52 -0.50 -10.93
C ASP A 217 2.17 -0.41 -11.66
N TYR A 218 1.23 0.37 -11.13
CA TYR A 218 -0.04 0.73 -11.79
C TYR A 218 -0.22 2.26 -11.79
N ARG A 219 -1.05 2.83 -12.68
CA ARG A 219 -1.25 4.28 -12.73
C ARG A 219 -1.88 4.81 -11.44
N LEU A 220 -1.40 5.98 -11.02
CA LEU A 220 -1.78 6.68 -9.78
C LEU A 220 -2.20 8.13 -10.09
N GLY A 221 -2.71 8.83 -9.07
CA GLY A 221 -3.16 10.22 -9.17
C GLY A 221 -4.18 10.40 -10.30
N ALA A 222 -4.17 11.58 -10.92
CA ALA A 222 -5.07 11.88 -12.04
C ALA A 222 -4.94 10.88 -13.23
N LEU A 223 -3.76 10.29 -13.46
CA LEU A 223 -3.55 9.36 -14.58
C LEU A 223 -4.23 8.00 -14.36
N GLY A 224 -4.44 7.60 -13.11
CA GLY A 224 -5.05 6.32 -12.74
C GLY A 224 -6.48 6.43 -12.21
N PHE A 225 -6.80 7.53 -11.55
CA PHE A 225 -8.02 7.66 -10.74
C PHE A 225 -8.61 9.08 -10.87
N LEU A 226 -9.23 9.38 -12.00
CA LEU A 226 -9.88 10.68 -12.24
C LEU A 226 -11.41 10.51 -12.26
N PRO A 227 -12.09 10.47 -11.11
CA PRO A 227 -13.54 10.28 -11.09
C PRO A 227 -14.26 11.53 -11.60
N SER A 228 -15.07 11.37 -12.64
CA SER A 228 -16.00 12.39 -13.15
C SER A 228 -16.99 11.78 -14.14
N LYS A 229 -18.08 12.50 -14.44
CA LYS A 229 -19.00 12.17 -15.53
C LYS A 229 -18.31 12.07 -16.87
N LEU A 230 -17.41 13.00 -17.21
CA LEU A 230 -16.65 12.94 -18.48
C LEU A 230 -15.92 11.60 -18.62
N MET A 231 -15.24 11.15 -17.56
CA MET A 231 -14.50 9.90 -17.58
C MET A 231 -15.44 8.69 -17.64
N ALA A 232 -16.62 8.76 -17.00
CA ALA A 232 -17.65 7.73 -17.07
C ALA A 232 -18.23 7.58 -18.48
N ASP A 233 -18.62 8.69 -19.11
CA ASP A 233 -19.24 8.72 -20.44
C ASP A 233 -18.31 8.17 -21.54
N ASN A 234 -17.00 8.20 -21.28
CA ASN A 234 -15.97 7.63 -22.16
C ASN A 234 -15.52 6.22 -21.74
N GLY A 235 -16.04 5.65 -20.65
CA GLY A 235 -15.64 4.33 -20.15
C GLY A 235 -14.22 4.27 -19.56
N LEU A 236 -13.73 5.38 -19.02
CA LEU A 236 -12.33 5.60 -18.61
C LEU A 236 -12.14 5.71 -17.08
N LEU A 237 -13.12 5.27 -16.29
CA LEU A 237 -13.00 5.24 -14.83
C LEU A 237 -12.07 4.13 -14.34
N ASN A 238 -11.50 4.34 -13.14
CA ASN A 238 -10.71 3.35 -12.38
C ASN A 238 -9.54 2.74 -13.18
N LEU A 239 -8.85 3.54 -14.00
CA LEU A 239 -7.75 3.07 -14.86
C LEU A 239 -6.65 2.34 -14.07
N GLY A 240 -6.31 2.79 -12.86
CA GLY A 240 -5.35 2.11 -11.99
C GLY A 240 -5.82 0.71 -11.56
N LEU A 241 -7.11 0.51 -11.25
CA LEU A 241 -7.64 -0.85 -10.98
C LEU A 241 -7.67 -1.72 -12.25
N ARG A 242 -7.89 -1.10 -13.41
CA ARG A 242 -7.85 -1.81 -14.70
C ARG A 242 -6.43 -2.22 -15.08
N ASP A 243 -5.42 -1.43 -14.73
CA ASP A 243 -4.01 -1.80 -14.86
C ASP A 243 -3.68 -3.02 -14.01
N GLN A 244 -4.16 -3.05 -12.76
CA GLN A 244 -4.02 -4.21 -11.87
C GLN A 244 -4.74 -5.45 -12.43
N ARG A 245 -5.97 -5.32 -12.94
CA ARG A 245 -6.70 -6.43 -13.57
C ARG A 245 -5.93 -7.00 -14.77
N LEU A 246 -5.41 -6.13 -15.64
CA LEU A 246 -4.61 -6.58 -16.79
C LEU A 246 -3.32 -7.29 -16.35
N LEU A 247 -2.68 -6.84 -15.27
CA LEU A 247 -1.56 -7.58 -14.68
C LEU A 247 -1.99 -8.97 -14.21
N LEU A 248 -3.13 -9.11 -13.53
CA LEU A 248 -3.62 -10.42 -13.09
C LEU A 248 -3.89 -11.34 -14.29
N GLU A 249 -4.46 -10.82 -15.38
CA GLU A 249 -4.61 -11.55 -16.64
C GLU A 249 -3.26 -11.95 -17.24
N TRP A 250 -2.26 -11.06 -17.15
CA TRP A 250 -0.88 -11.36 -17.56
C TRP A 250 -0.29 -12.50 -16.72
N VAL A 251 -0.49 -12.50 -15.40
CA VAL A 251 -0.03 -13.56 -14.48
C VAL A 251 -0.66 -14.89 -14.88
N GLN A 252 -1.98 -14.93 -15.04
CA GLN A 252 -2.72 -16.11 -15.48
C GLN A 252 -2.16 -16.71 -16.78
N LYS A 253 -1.80 -15.85 -17.74
CA LYS A 253 -1.29 -16.27 -19.05
C LYS A 253 0.17 -16.69 -19.05
N ASN A 254 1.03 -16.07 -18.24
CA ASN A 254 2.48 -16.15 -18.43
C ASN A 254 3.26 -16.73 -17.23
N ILE A 255 2.70 -16.75 -16.02
CA ILE A 255 3.50 -17.09 -14.81
C ILE A 255 3.98 -18.55 -14.81
N ALA A 256 3.29 -19.44 -15.53
CA ALA A 256 3.71 -20.83 -15.71
C ALA A 256 5.10 -20.95 -16.40
N SER A 257 5.45 -20.02 -17.29
CA SER A 257 6.78 -19.98 -17.90
C SER A 257 7.89 -19.68 -16.89
N PHE A 258 7.54 -19.05 -15.76
CA PHE A 258 8.44 -18.81 -14.64
C PHE A 258 8.40 -19.94 -13.60
N GLY A 259 7.57 -20.98 -13.79
CA GLY A 259 7.38 -22.10 -12.85
C GLY A 259 6.22 -21.93 -11.89
N GLY A 260 5.46 -20.85 -11.99
CA GLY A 260 4.33 -20.54 -11.10
C GLY A 260 3.06 -21.29 -11.48
N ASP A 261 2.19 -21.47 -10.51
CA ASP A 261 0.85 -22.04 -10.69
C ASP A 261 -0.18 -20.91 -10.84
N PRO A 262 -0.76 -20.70 -12.03
CA PRO A 262 -1.83 -19.72 -12.22
C PRO A 262 -3.09 -20.06 -11.39
N ASP A 263 -3.27 -21.32 -10.97
CA ASP A 263 -4.38 -21.73 -10.12
C ASP A 263 -4.15 -21.44 -8.62
N ASN A 264 -2.93 -21.07 -8.21
CA ASN A 264 -2.56 -20.82 -6.82
C ASN A 264 -1.91 -19.44 -6.62
N VAL A 265 -2.62 -18.40 -7.08
CA VAL A 265 -2.22 -17.00 -6.96
C VAL A 265 -2.79 -16.38 -5.68
N THR A 266 -1.94 -15.72 -4.90
CA THR A 266 -2.30 -14.96 -3.70
C THR A 266 -2.07 -13.48 -3.97
N LEU A 267 -3.10 -12.64 -3.80
CA LEU A 267 -2.91 -11.20 -3.76
C LEU A 267 -2.47 -10.78 -2.36
N MET A 268 -1.52 -9.86 -2.25
CA MET A 268 -1.14 -9.25 -0.98
C MET A 268 -0.96 -7.76 -1.17
N GLY A 269 -1.44 -6.93 -0.26
CA GLY A 269 -1.21 -5.50 -0.38
C GLY A 269 -1.51 -4.77 0.92
N PRO A 270 -0.73 -3.71 1.24
CA PRO A 270 -1.04 -2.81 2.34
C PRO A 270 -1.89 -1.63 1.88
N SER A 271 -2.70 -1.06 2.79
CA SER A 271 -3.33 0.25 2.60
C SER A 271 -4.18 0.31 1.31
N ALA A 272 -3.92 1.27 0.40
CA ALA A 272 -4.54 1.35 -0.92
C ALA A 272 -4.42 0.05 -1.77
N GLY A 273 -3.36 -0.74 -1.57
CA GLY A 273 -3.23 -2.07 -2.14
C GLY A 273 -4.24 -3.06 -1.55
N ALA A 274 -4.48 -3.02 -0.23
CA ALA A 274 -5.56 -3.78 0.40
C ALA A 274 -6.94 -3.33 -0.09
N HIS A 275 -7.17 -2.02 -0.26
CA HIS A 275 -8.43 -1.51 -0.82
C HIS A 275 -8.65 -2.03 -2.24
N SER A 276 -7.60 -1.97 -3.06
CA SER A 276 -7.60 -2.52 -4.42
C SER A 276 -7.98 -4.00 -4.45
N ILE A 277 -7.36 -4.81 -3.59
CA ILE A 277 -7.67 -6.24 -3.45
C ILE A 277 -9.13 -6.43 -3.01
N GLY A 278 -9.61 -5.60 -2.09
CA GLY A 278 -11.03 -5.53 -1.72
C GLY A 278 -11.93 -5.33 -2.95
N HIS A 279 -11.63 -4.38 -3.82
CA HIS A 279 -12.42 -4.16 -5.03
C HIS A 279 -12.32 -5.32 -6.03
N HIS A 280 -11.16 -5.97 -6.18
CA HIS A 280 -11.06 -7.20 -7.00
C HIS A 280 -11.85 -8.36 -6.40
N LEU A 281 -11.98 -8.46 -5.07
CA LEU A 281 -12.87 -9.43 -4.42
C LEU A 281 -14.33 -9.15 -4.73
N MET A 282 -14.74 -7.87 -4.73
CA MET A 282 -16.12 -7.47 -5.02
C MET A 282 -16.46 -7.50 -6.52
N ASN A 283 -15.46 -7.47 -7.40
CA ASN A 283 -15.63 -7.50 -8.86
C ASN A 283 -15.90 -8.92 -9.39
N ASN A 284 -16.98 -9.53 -8.89
CA ASN A 284 -17.38 -10.88 -9.26
C ASN A 284 -18.57 -10.83 -10.24
N ASP A 285 -18.29 -11.18 -11.50
CA ASP A 285 -19.28 -11.30 -12.57
C ASP A 285 -19.82 -12.74 -12.74
N GLY A 286 -19.56 -13.61 -11.77
CA GLY A 286 -19.90 -15.03 -11.80
C GLY A 286 -18.84 -15.92 -12.46
N THR A 287 -17.74 -15.33 -12.95
CA THR A 287 -16.60 -16.11 -13.46
C THR A 287 -15.61 -16.48 -12.35
N ARG A 288 -14.68 -17.39 -12.68
CA ARG A 288 -13.61 -17.77 -11.73
C ARG A 288 -12.67 -16.56 -11.51
N PRO A 289 -12.34 -16.21 -10.25
CA PRO A 289 -11.40 -15.13 -9.98
C PRO A 289 -10.01 -15.42 -10.58
N LEU A 290 -9.27 -14.35 -10.87
CA LEU A 290 -7.87 -14.40 -11.35
C LEU A 290 -6.86 -14.71 -10.23
N PHE A 291 -7.35 -14.99 -9.02
CA PHE A 291 -6.58 -15.30 -7.84
C PHE A 291 -7.33 -16.31 -6.98
N ALA A 292 -6.58 -17.05 -6.16
CA ALA A 292 -7.09 -18.11 -5.30
C ALA A 292 -7.18 -17.70 -3.83
N LYS A 293 -6.42 -16.69 -3.39
CA LYS A 293 -6.31 -16.25 -1.99
C LYS A 293 -6.00 -14.76 -1.90
N ALA A 294 -6.26 -14.13 -0.76
CA ALA A 294 -5.90 -12.73 -0.53
C ALA A 294 -5.36 -12.44 0.88
N ILE A 295 -4.40 -11.53 0.95
CA ILE A 295 -3.84 -10.95 2.17
C ILE A 295 -4.07 -9.43 2.12
N LEU A 296 -4.87 -8.91 3.05
CA LEU A 296 -5.23 -7.50 3.12
C LEU A 296 -4.68 -6.89 4.40
N GLU A 297 -3.67 -6.05 4.28
CA GLU A 297 -3.01 -5.41 5.42
C GLU A 297 -3.50 -3.97 5.56
N SER A 298 -4.26 -3.67 6.61
CA SER A 298 -4.78 -2.33 6.89
C SER A 298 -5.68 -1.77 5.78
N GLY A 299 -6.73 -2.52 5.41
CA GLY A 299 -7.69 -2.05 4.41
C GLY A 299 -8.74 -3.09 4.00
N GLY A 300 -9.68 -2.67 3.16
CA GLY A 300 -10.78 -3.51 2.66
C GLY A 300 -11.65 -2.77 1.64
N PRO A 301 -12.69 -3.41 1.08
CA PRO A 301 -13.52 -2.84 0.04
C PRO A 301 -14.41 -1.68 0.52
N THR A 302 -14.73 -1.62 1.81
CA THR A 302 -15.50 -0.55 2.46
C THR A 302 -14.62 0.38 3.32
N ALA A 303 -13.31 0.33 3.13
CA ALA A 303 -12.37 1.15 3.89
C ALA A 303 -12.40 2.59 3.38
N ARG A 304 -12.65 3.54 4.30
CA ARG A 304 -12.99 4.94 3.99
C ARG A 304 -14.29 5.05 3.17
N ALA A 305 -14.63 6.27 2.75
CA ALA A 305 -15.77 6.49 1.89
C ALA A 305 -15.43 6.20 0.42
N VAL A 306 -16.23 5.33 -0.23
CA VAL A 306 -16.14 5.05 -1.67
C VAL A 306 -17.32 5.71 -2.36
N TYR A 307 -17.09 6.81 -3.05
CA TYR A 307 -18.15 7.59 -3.67
C TYR A 307 -18.45 7.13 -5.10
N SER A 308 -19.68 7.40 -5.56
CA SER A 308 -20.04 7.33 -6.97
C SER A 308 -19.20 8.29 -7.83
N TYR A 309 -18.90 7.91 -9.07
CA TYR A 309 -18.07 8.73 -9.98
C TYR A 309 -18.61 10.16 -10.18
N ASN A 310 -19.93 10.34 -10.06
CA ASN A 310 -20.65 11.60 -10.25
C ASN A 310 -20.94 12.36 -8.95
N ASN A 311 -20.35 11.94 -7.82
CA ASN A 311 -20.47 12.64 -6.55
C ASN A 311 -20.03 14.10 -6.71
N SER A 312 -20.71 15.04 -6.05
CA SER A 312 -20.42 16.47 -6.20
C SER A 312 -18.99 16.84 -5.83
N LEU A 313 -18.38 16.13 -4.87
CA LEU A 313 -16.99 16.32 -4.49
C LEU A 313 -16.04 15.95 -5.64
N HIS A 314 -16.29 14.82 -6.32
CA HIS A 314 -15.49 14.39 -7.47
C HIS A 314 -15.61 15.41 -8.62
N GLU A 315 -16.82 15.87 -8.93
CA GLU A 315 -17.04 16.88 -9.98
C GLU A 315 -16.36 18.22 -9.65
N GLU A 316 -16.40 18.64 -8.39
CA GLU A 316 -15.69 19.83 -7.92
C GLU A 316 -14.17 19.68 -8.10
N GLN A 317 -13.60 18.58 -7.62
CA GLN A 317 -12.17 18.30 -7.72
C GLN A 317 -11.71 18.16 -9.17
N PHE A 318 -12.51 17.54 -10.03
CA PHE A 318 -12.27 17.45 -11.46
C PHE A 318 -12.28 18.83 -12.12
N SER A 319 -13.25 19.69 -11.79
CA SER A 319 -13.32 21.07 -12.29
C SER A 319 -12.09 21.89 -11.88
N GLN A 320 -11.66 21.76 -10.62
CA GLN A 320 -10.45 22.43 -10.13
C GLN A 320 -9.19 21.89 -10.80
N PHE A 321 -9.10 20.58 -11.03
CA PHE A 321 -8.00 19.98 -11.79
C PHE A 321 -7.91 20.55 -13.21
N LEU A 322 -9.04 20.66 -13.92
CA LEU A 322 -9.09 21.31 -15.23
C LEU A 322 -8.69 22.79 -15.16
N ALA A 323 -9.08 23.50 -14.10
CA ALA A 323 -8.68 24.89 -13.89
C ALA A 323 -7.17 25.06 -13.69
N LYS A 324 -6.50 24.13 -13.00
CA LYS A 324 -5.03 24.13 -12.86
C LYS A 324 -4.32 23.92 -14.20
N LEU A 325 -5.00 23.37 -15.20
CA LEU A 325 -4.48 23.08 -16.53
C LEU A 325 -4.98 24.08 -17.59
N ASP A 326 -5.65 25.16 -17.18
CA ASP A 326 -6.28 26.14 -18.07
C ASP A 326 -7.29 25.53 -19.07
N LEU A 327 -7.98 24.46 -18.66
CA LEU A 327 -8.96 23.74 -19.48
C LEU A 327 -10.43 24.04 -19.14
N SER A 328 -10.72 24.93 -18.17
CA SER A 328 -12.10 25.17 -17.69
C SER A 328 -13.06 25.72 -18.76
N SER A 329 -12.56 26.35 -19.81
CA SER A 329 -13.36 26.92 -20.91
C SER A 329 -13.40 26.04 -22.16
N ILE A 330 -12.74 24.88 -22.13
CA ILE A 330 -12.69 23.95 -23.25
C ILE A 330 -14.02 23.20 -23.35
N PRO A 331 -14.61 23.06 -24.56
CA PRO A 331 -15.77 22.21 -24.76
C PRO A 331 -15.53 20.78 -24.28
N GLU A 332 -16.52 20.18 -23.62
CA GLU A 332 -16.40 18.89 -22.95
C GLU A 332 -15.87 17.77 -23.87
N ASP A 333 -16.32 17.76 -25.12
CA ASP A 333 -15.93 16.81 -26.17
C ASP A 333 -14.46 16.94 -26.62
N GLN A 334 -13.77 18.03 -26.26
CA GLN A 334 -12.36 18.29 -26.58
C GLN A 334 -11.42 18.12 -25.38
N ILE A 335 -11.94 17.96 -24.16
CA ILE A 335 -11.12 17.93 -22.94
C ILE A 335 -10.12 16.76 -22.97
N LEU A 336 -10.55 15.56 -23.35
CA LEU A 336 -9.67 14.38 -23.39
C LEU A 336 -8.53 14.52 -24.41
N GLU A 337 -8.82 15.06 -25.59
CA GLU A 337 -7.79 15.36 -26.60
C GLU A 337 -6.77 16.36 -26.03
N LYS A 338 -7.23 17.42 -25.37
CA LYS A 338 -6.35 18.40 -24.72
C LYS A 338 -5.50 17.76 -23.63
N LEU A 339 -6.10 16.99 -22.73
CA LEU A 339 -5.38 16.28 -21.66
C LEU A 339 -4.28 15.34 -22.22
N ARG A 340 -4.54 14.65 -23.33
CA ARG A 340 -3.54 13.81 -24.01
C ARG A 340 -2.40 14.61 -24.64
N SER A 341 -2.67 15.85 -25.07
CA SER A 341 -1.68 16.74 -25.70
C SER A 341 -0.75 17.48 -24.72
N LEU A 342 -1.12 17.59 -23.44
CA LEU A 342 -0.33 18.32 -22.44
C LEU A 342 1.02 17.67 -22.13
N LEU A 343 1.94 18.44 -21.58
CA LEU A 343 3.16 17.88 -21.00
C LEU A 343 2.81 17.11 -19.73
N ILE A 344 3.45 15.96 -19.54
CA ILE A 344 3.21 15.13 -18.35
C ILE A 344 3.50 15.88 -17.04
N SER A 345 4.48 16.77 -17.04
CA SER A 345 4.82 17.60 -15.88
C SER A 345 3.68 18.53 -15.47
N GLU A 346 2.87 19.00 -16.42
CA GLU A 346 1.72 19.88 -16.13
C GLU A 346 0.62 19.07 -15.43
N ILE A 347 0.27 17.91 -15.99
CA ILE A 347 -0.69 16.97 -15.41
C ILE A 347 -0.27 16.53 -14.01
N HIS A 348 1.00 16.16 -13.85
CA HIS A 348 1.53 15.75 -12.56
C HIS A 348 1.47 16.88 -11.53
N SER A 349 1.87 18.10 -11.90
CA SER A 349 1.83 19.26 -11.00
C SER A 349 0.41 19.61 -10.59
N ALA A 350 -0.56 19.55 -11.53
CA ALA A 350 -1.97 19.76 -11.22
C ALA A 350 -2.52 18.66 -10.29
N SER A 351 -2.18 17.40 -10.54
CA SER A 351 -2.56 16.26 -9.69
C SER A 351 -2.03 16.46 -8.26
N GLU A 352 -0.75 16.73 -8.08
CA GLU A 352 -0.17 16.94 -6.74
C GLU A 352 -0.77 18.15 -6.02
N ALA A 353 -1.08 19.23 -6.76
CA ALA A 353 -1.70 20.42 -6.20
C ALA A 353 -3.11 20.13 -5.64
N ILE A 354 -3.97 19.43 -6.41
CA ILE A 354 -5.31 19.09 -5.93
C ILE A 354 -5.24 18.07 -4.80
N PHE A 355 -4.35 17.07 -4.86
CA PHE A 355 -4.15 16.14 -3.74
C PHE A 355 -3.77 16.90 -2.46
N SER A 356 -2.79 17.80 -2.53
CA SER A 356 -2.32 18.59 -1.38
C SER A 356 -3.39 19.52 -0.80
N GLU A 357 -4.30 20.04 -1.64
CA GLU A 357 -5.39 20.90 -1.20
C GLU A 357 -6.42 20.16 -0.34
N TYR A 358 -6.69 18.89 -0.64
CA TYR A 358 -7.68 18.09 0.06
C TYR A 358 -7.10 17.17 1.14
N ASP A 359 -5.78 16.97 1.16
CA ASP A 359 -5.07 16.10 2.11
C ASP A 359 -5.38 16.44 3.58
N PRO A 360 -5.36 17.71 4.05
CA PRO A 360 -5.67 18.03 5.44
C PRO A 360 -7.08 17.62 5.90
N SER A 361 -8.03 17.56 4.95
CA SER A 361 -9.41 17.14 5.21
C SER A 361 -9.66 15.65 4.95
N LEU A 362 -8.63 14.91 4.48
CA LEU A 362 -8.69 13.50 4.09
C LEU A 362 -9.78 13.16 3.06
N ARG A 363 -10.21 14.16 2.27
CA ARG A 363 -11.16 14.04 1.15
C ARG A 363 -10.41 13.88 -0.17
N TRP A 364 -9.48 12.94 -0.23
CA TRP A 364 -8.54 12.81 -1.34
C TRP A 364 -9.24 12.66 -2.71
N PRO A 365 -8.76 13.35 -3.76
CA PRO A 365 -9.46 13.47 -5.03
C PRO A 365 -9.34 12.24 -5.92
N PHE A 366 -8.14 11.67 -6.01
CA PHE A 366 -7.85 10.60 -6.95
C PHE A 366 -7.93 9.26 -6.22
N GLN A 367 -9.15 8.70 -6.16
CA GLN A 367 -9.48 7.43 -5.49
C GLN A 367 -10.31 6.55 -6.43
N PRO A 368 -10.40 5.22 -6.19
CA PRO A 368 -11.42 4.39 -6.82
C PRO A 368 -12.83 4.93 -6.55
N CYS A 369 -13.70 4.80 -7.55
CA CYS A 369 -15.10 5.22 -7.45
C CYS A 369 -16.04 4.12 -7.95
N ILE A 370 -17.29 4.14 -7.48
CA ILE A 370 -18.34 3.25 -8.00
C ILE A 370 -18.57 3.66 -9.47
N ASP A 371 -18.29 2.74 -10.40
CA ASP A 371 -18.33 2.97 -11.85
C ASP A 371 -19.46 2.22 -12.56
N GLY A 372 -20.35 1.59 -11.78
CA GLY A 372 -21.61 1.02 -12.25
C GLY A 372 -21.48 -0.32 -12.99
N PRO A 373 -22.62 -0.92 -13.40
CA PRO A 373 -22.65 -2.28 -13.94
C PRO A 373 -21.65 -2.52 -15.08
N GLY A 374 -20.84 -3.57 -14.95
CA GLY A 374 -19.77 -3.91 -15.91
C GLY A 374 -18.44 -3.18 -15.69
N GLY A 375 -18.37 -2.28 -14.71
CA GLY A 375 -17.14 -1.61 -14.27
C GLY A 375 -16.30 -2.44 -13.28
N MET A 376 -15.28 -1.81 -12.70
CA MET A 376 -14.41 -2.41 -11.68
C MET A 376 -15.08 -2.43 -10.29
N ILE A 377 -15.92 -1.45 -9.98
CA ILE A 377 -16.70 -1.33 -8.75
C ILE A 377 -18.16 -1.16 -9.16
N PRO A 378 -18.84 -2.26 -9.53
CA PRO A 378 -20.12 -2.18 -10.23
C PRO A 378 -21.30 -1.77 -9.34
N VAL A 379 -21.14 -1.95 -8.03
CA VAL A 379 -22.11 -1.61 -6.99
C VAL A 379 -21.37 -1.02 -5.77
N PRO A 380 -22.06 -0.28 -4.89
CA PRO A 380 -21.56 0.04 -3.56
C PRO A 380 -20.93 -1.19 -2.88
N PRO A 381 -19.66 -1.14 -2.44
CA PRO A 381 -18.99 -2.26 -1.79
C PRO A 381 -19.77 -2.89 -0.64
N ILE A 382 -20.51 -2.10 0.16
CA ILE A 382 -21.39 -2.63 1.22
C ILE A 382 -22.47 -3.56 0.65
N GLN A 383 -23.03 -3.23 -0.52
CA GLN A 383 -24.07 -4.03 -1.15
C GLN A 383 -23.52 -5.36 -1.65
N ALA A 384 -22.29 -5.40 -2.17
CA ALA A 384 -21.66 -6.65 -2.57
C ALA A 384 -21.47 -7.60 -1.38
N LEU A 385 -21.10 -7.07 -0.20
CA LEU A 385 -20.98 -7.83 1.04
C LEU A 385 -22.36 -8.31 1.55
N LEU A 386 -23.34 -7.42 1.63
CA LEU A 386 -24.70 -7.74 2.11
C LEU A 386 -25.42 -8.76 1.22
N ASN A 387 -25.22 -8.67 -0.09
CA ASN A 387 -25.83 -9.58 -1.06
C ASN A 387 -25.00 -10.84 -1.31
N ASP A 388 -23.82 -10.93 -0.69
CA ASP A 388 -22.93 -12.08 -0.77
C ASP A 388 -22.52 -12.42 -2.22
N THR A 389 -22.24 -11.36 -3.00
CA THR A 389 -21.91 -11.42 -4.44
C THR A 389 -20.43 -11.21 -4.72
N TYR A 390 -19.55 -11.47 -3.76
CA TYR A 390 -18.09 -11.33 -3.92
C TYR A 390 -17.42 -12.69 -4.20
N HIS A 391 -16.13 -12.67 -4.56
CA HIS A 391 -15.35 -13.89 -4.72
C HIS A 391 -15.03 -14.52 -3.36
N HIS A 392 -15.53 -15.74 -3.14
CA HIS A 392 -15.22 -16.53 -1.95
C HIS A 392 -13.86 -17.20 -2.08
N VAL A 393 -12.84 -16.59 -1.49
CA VAL A 393 -11.47 -17.15 -1.37
C VAL A 393 -10.99 -17.09 0.08
N PRO A 394 -10.01 -17.92 0.48
CA PRO A 394 -9.34 -17.77 1.77
C PRO A 394 -8.75 -16.36 1.91
N ILE A 395 -8.92 -15.75 3.09
CA ILE A 395 -8.35 -14.43 3.39
C ILE A 395 -7.57 -14.39 4.71
N LEU A 396 -6.45 -13.67 4.69
CA LEU A 396 -5.76 -13.17 5.87
C LEU A 396 -5.91 -11.66 5.87
N VAL A 397 -6.50 -11.09 6.92
CA VAL A 397 -6.82 -9.65 6.99
C VAL A 397 -6.39 -9.11 8.34
N GLY A 398 -5.97 -7.86 8.42
CA GLY A 398 -5.69 -7.25 9.72
C GLY A 398 -5.45 -5.76 9.68
N TYR A 399 -5.16 -5.22 10.85
CA TYR A 399 -4.96 -3.80 11.10
C TYR A 399 -3.85 -3.59 12.13
N ASN A 400 -3.36 -2.36 12.22
CA ASN A 400 -2.45 -1.93 13.27
C ASN A 400 -3.23 -1.28 14.42
N THR A 401 -2.72 -1.31 15.64
CA THR A 401 -3.46 -0.79 16.81
C THR A 401 -3.79 0.71 16.70
N ASN A 402 -2.94 1.49 16.03
CA ASN A 402 -3.01 2.96 15.93
C ASN A 402 -3.09 3.45 14.47
N GLU A 403 -3.96 2.88 13.63
CA GLU A 403 -4.05 3.23 12.20
C GLU A 403 -4.16 4.74 11.92
N GLY A 404 -4.88 5.49 12.76
CA GLY A 404 -5.24 6.87 12.48
C GLY A 404 -4.14 7.90 12.74
N THR A 405 -3.08 7.55 13.46
CA THR A 405 -2.17 8.56 14.04
C THR A 405 -1.43 9.40 13.02
N ILE A 406 -1.14 8.86 11.84
CA ILE A 406 -0.40 9.58 10.80
C ILE A 406 -1.31 10.32 9.81
N PHE A 407 -2.63 10.20 9.95
CA PHE A 407 -3.60 10.77 9.03
C PHE A 407 -4.30 12.01 9.59
N VAL A 408 -4.50 12.06 10.91
CA VAL A 408 -5.29 13.13 11.53
C VAL A 408 -4.40 14.30 11.98
N PRO A 409 -4.91 15.54 12.01
CA PRO A 409 -4.15 16.67 12.52
C PRO A 409 -3.74 16.47 13.99
N GLU A 410 -2.49 16.81 14.30
CA GLU A 410 -1.93 16.68 15.65
C GLU A 410 -2.37 17.81 16.59
N ASP A 411 -2.80 18.95 16.06
CA ASP A 411 -3.09 20.20 16.77
C ASP A 411 -4.58 20.36 17.15
N ILE A 412 -5.25 19.28 17.52
CA ILE A 412 -6.68 19.27 17.90
C ILE A 412 -6.83 19.35 19.42
N PHE A 413 -7.36 20.47 19.92
CA PHE A 413 -7.40 20.78 21.35
C PHE A 413 -8.80 20.71 21.97
N THR A 414 -9.86 20.85 21.17
CA THR A 414 -11.23 21.01 21.64
C THR A 414 -12.17 19.93 21.10
N SER A 415 -13.26 19.64 21.81
CA SER A 415 -14.33 18.77 21.28
C SER A 415 -14.94 19.32 19.99
N GLY A 416 -14.97 20.65 19.82
CA GLY A 416 -15.50 21.30 18.63
C GLY A 416 -14.68 20.95 17.39
N GLU A 417 -13.35 21.08 17.47
CA GLU A 417 -12.44 20.70 16.37
C GLU A 417 -12.52 19.20 16.05
N PHE A 418 -12.67 18.34 17.07
CA PHE A 418 -12.89 16.90 16.88
C PHE A 418 -14.17 16.61 16.07
N ILE A 419 -15.28 17.30 16.37
CA ILE A 419 -16.55 17.11 15.64
C ILE A 419 -16.49 17.73 14.25
N GLU A 420 -15.89 18.92 14.14
CA GLU A 420 -15.73 19.62 12.87
C GLU A 420 -14.92 18.78 11.88
N PHE A 421 -13.88 18.09 12.34
CA PHE A 421 -13.12 17.17 11.50
C PHE A 421 -14.02 16.12 10.81
N PHE A 422 -14.92 15.47 11.57
CA PHE A 422 -15.82 14.47 10.99
C PHE A 422 -16.91 15.10 10.12
N HIS A 423 -17.39 16.28 10.48
CA HIS A 423 -18.36 17.00 9.66
C HIS A 423 -17.78 17.41 8.29
N VAL A 424 -16.52 17.85 8.26
CA VAL A 424 -15.80 18.16 7.01
C VAL A 424 -15.49 16.89 6.23
N LEU A 425 -15.00 15.83 6.89
CA LEU A 425 -14.63 14.56 6.25
C LEU A 425 -15.84 13.84 5.65
N LEU A 426 -16.97 13.83 6.38
CA LEU A 426 -18.21 13.12 6.05
C LEU A 426 -19.40 14.08 6.21
N PRO A 427 -19.63 14.97 5.23
CA PRO A 427 -20.70 15.98 5.32
C PRO A 427 -22.13 15.39 5.34
N MET A 428 -22.27 14.10 5.04
CA MET A 428 -23.54 13.37 5.09
C MET A 428 -23.95 12.95 6.51
N LEU A 429 -23.05 13.02 7.49
CA LEU A 429 -23.38 12.68 8.87
C LEU A 429 -24.38 13.67 9.46
N THR A 430 -25.45 13.14 10.06
CA THR A 430 -26.46 13.96 10.75
C THR A 430 -25.92 14.50 12.08
N LEU A 431 -26.62 15.48 12.67
CA LEU A 431 -26.28 15.97 14.02
C LEU A 431 -26.34 14.85 15.07
N ASP A 432 -27.27 13.90 14.92
CA ASP A 432 -27.38 12.75 15.81
C ASP A 432 -26.17 11.81 15.65
N ASP A 433 -25.69 11.61 14.43
CA ASP A 433 -24.48 10.83 14.17
C ASP A 433 -23.24 11.48 14.79
N LEU A 434 -23.09 12.79 14.65
CA LEU A 434 -21.99 13.53 15.30
C LEU A 434 -22.09 13.45 16.83
N GLY A 435 -23.31 13.49 17.39
CA GLY A 435 -23.57 13.28 18.81
C GLY A 435 -23.20 11.85 19.27
N ALA A 436 -23.48 10.84 18.46
CA ALA A 436 -23.11 9.46 18.71
C ALA A 436 -21.59 9.26 18.67
N ILE A 437 -20.89 9.83 17.68
CA ILE A 437 -19.41 9.83 17.62
C ILE A 437 -18.84 10.47 18.88
N ASN A 438 -19.36 11.63 19.30
CA ASN A 438 -18.91 12.30 20.51
C ASN A 438 -19.05 11.42 21.77
N SER A 439 -20.06 10.55 21.80
CA SER A 439 -20.38 9.65 22.92
C SER A 439 -19.53 8.38 22.90
N LEU A 440 -19.36 7.76 21.73
CA LEU A 440 -18.54 6.55 21.52
C LEU A 440 -17.06 6.82 21.81
N TYR A 441 -16.59 8.01 21.45
CA TYR A 441 -15.23 8.45 21.72
C TYR A 441 -15.28 9.57 22.77
N PRO A 442 -15.35 9.28 24.07
CA PRO A 442 -15.50 10.31 25.10
C PRO A 442 -14.27 11.21 25.19
N ASN A 443 -14.49 12.50 25.46
CA ASN A 443 -13.41 13.48 25.64
C ASN A 443 -12.50 13.09 26.83
N PRO A 444 -11.16 13.02 26.64
CA PRO A 444 -10.22 12.58 27.67
C PRO A 444 -10.11 13.49 28.90
N ILE A 445 -10.49 14.76 28.80
CA ILE A 445 -10.42 15.71 29.93
C ILE A 445 -11.41 15.36 31.03
N PHE A 446 -12.58 14.83 30.66
CA PHE A 446 -13.68 14.58 31.61
C PHE A 446 -13.66 13.16 32.21
N LYS A 447 -12.71 12.31 31.80
CA LYS A 447 -12.58 10.94 32.29
C LYS A 447 -11.11 10.64 32.59
N SER A 448 -10.76 10.58 33.88
CA SER A 448 -9.39 10.29 34.34
C SER A 448 -8.86 8.93 33.87
N GLU A 449 -9.75 7.99 33.57
CA GLU A 449 -9.43 6.66 33.02
C GLU A 449 -9.65 6.57 31.51
N SER A 450 -9.73 7.70 30.80
CA SER A 450 -9.93 7.69 29.34
C SER A 450 -8.78 6.96 28.63
N PRO A 451 -9.05 6.04 27.69
CA PRO A 451 -8.01 5.40 26.89
C PRO A 451 -7.30 6.38 25.95
N TYR A 452 -7.83 7.60 25.80
CA TYR A 452 -7.24 8.67 24.99
C TYR A 452 -6.40 9.65 25.81
N LEU A 453 -6.34 9.48 27.13
CA LEU A 453 -5.50 10.32 27.97
C LEU A 453 -4.03 9.93 27.76
N PHE A 454 -3.21 10.89 27.35
CA PHE A 454 -1.78 10.70 27.11
C PHE A 454 -1.00 11.98 27.43
N ASN A 455 0.34 11.85 27.48
CA ASN A 455 1.24 12.97 27.76
C ASN A 455 1.40 13.93 26.56
N HIS A 456 0.29 14.54 26.14
CA HIS A 456 0.19 15.41 24.98
C HIS A 456 1.13 16.62 25.04
N THR A 457 1.35 17.20 26.23
CA THR A 457 2.26 18.33 26.43
C THR A 457 3.72 17.96 26.13
N ALA A 458 4.17 16.77 26.53
CA ALA A 458 5.54 16.32 26.25
C ALA A 458 5.80 16.09 24.75
N PHE A 459 4.77 15.75 23.99
CA PHE A 459 4.85 15.54 22.54
C PHE A 459 4.47 16.77 21.71
N GLY A 460 3.99 17.85 22.33
CA GLY A 460 3.60 19.07 21.63
C GLY A 460 2.34 18.93 20.77
N VAL A 461 1.45 18.01 21.12
CA VAL A 461 0.22 17.72 20.37
C VAL A 461 -1.03 18.07 21.16
N GLY A 462 -2.16 18.18 20.49
CA GLY A 462 -3.45 18.51 21.05
C GLY A 462 -4.02 17.41 21.95
N ILE A 463 -4.73 17.81 23.01
CA ILE A 463 -5.30 16.88 23.99
C ILE A 463 -6.39 15.95 23.40
N GLN A 464 -6.99 16.31 22.25
CA GLN A 464 -7.96 15.45 21.56
C GLN A 464 -7.31 14.58 20.47
N TYR A 465 -6.01 14.72 20.18
CA TYR A 465 -5.34 14.00 19.09
C TYR A 465 -5.55 12.47 19.17
N ARG A 466 -5.31 11.87 20.35
CA ARG A 466 -5.52 10.42 20.57
C ARG A 466 -6.97 9.96 20.43
N ARG A 467 -7.90 10.85 20.74
CA ARG A 467 -9.34 10.61 20.56
C ARG A 467 -9.67 10.63 19.06
N LEU A 468 -9.12 11.61 18.33
CA LEU A 468 -9.33 11.76 16.90
C LEU A 468 -8.72 10.62 16.09
N GLU A 469 -7.46 10.28 16.34
CA GLU A 469 -6.79 9.18 15.63
C GLU A 469 -7.52 7.85 15.85
N ARG A 470 -8.02 7.58 17.07
CA ARG A 470 -8.79 6.37 17.32
C ARG A 470 -10.09 6.37 16.51
N ALA A 471 -10.86 7.44 16.57
CA ALA A 471 -12.14 7.52 15.87
C ALA A 471 -11.95 7.38 14.34
N TYR A 472 -10.90 8.00 13.80
CA TYR A 472 -10.54 7.87 12.39
C TYR A 472 -10.04 6.46 12.05
N ALA A 473 -9.23 5.82 12.91
CA ALA A 473 -8.77 4.44 12.73
C ALA A 473 -9.94 3.47 12.61
N ASP A 474 -10.94 3.62 13.50
CA ASP A 474 -12.14 2.79 13.51
C ASP A 474 -12.99 3.03 12.26
N PHE A 475 -13.16 4.29 11.81
CA PHE A 475 -13.86 4.62 10.56
C PHE A 475 -13.15 4.05 9.32
N ALA A 476 -11.86 4.33 9.17
CA ALA A 476 -11.16 4.14 7.90
C ALA A 476 -10.57 2.74 7.72
N TYR A 477 -10.23 2.03 8.79
CA TYR A 477 -9.42 0.80 8.70
C TYR A 477 -9.90 -0.33 9.61
N ILE A 478 -9.99 -0.13 10.93
CA ILE A 478 -10.25 -1.20 11.89
C ILE A 478 -11.64 -1.80 11.70
N SER A 479 -12.70 -0.97 11.63
CA SER A 479 -14.07 -1.48 11.41
C SER A 479 -14.24 -2.08 10.01
N PRO A 480 -13.77 -1.44 8.91
CA PRO A 480 -13.80 -2.05 7.58
C PRO A 480 -13.10 -3.42 7.48
N VAL A 481 -11.94 -3.59 8.14
CA VAL A 481 -11.22 -4.88 8.19
C VAL A 481 -12.05 -5.95 8.92
N ARG A 482 -12.60 -5.61 10.09
CA ARG A 482 -13.45 -6.53 10.87
C ARG A 482 -14.74 -6.88 10.14
N HIS A 483 -15.31 -5.89 9.47
CA HIS A 483 -16.50 -6.03 8.64
C HIS A 483 -16.24 -7.05 7.51
N LEU A 484 -15.11 -6.91 6.80
CA LEU A 484 -14.71 -7.89 5.79
C LEU A 484 -14.52 -9.29 6.38
N ALA A 485 -13.84 -9.40 7.54
CA ALA A 485 -13.63 -10.68 8.21
C ALA A 485 -14.96 -11.35 8.59
N TYR A 486 -15.92 -10.59 9.11
CA TYR A 486 -17.24 -11.07 9.47
C TYR A 486 -18.03 -11.61 8.27
N PHE A 487 -18.14 -10.84 7.19
CA PHE A 487 -18.89 -11.28 6.01
C PHE A 487 -18.24 -12.49 5.35
N MET A 488 -16.93 -12.43 5.08
CA MET A 488 -16.23 -13.50 4.36
C MET A 488 -16.13 -14.82 5.16
N SER A 489 -16.20 -14.76 6.49
CA SER A 489 -16.25 -15.98 7.33
C SER A 489 -17.59 -16.74 7.21
N GLY A 490 -18.63 -16.11 6.66
CA GLY A 490 -19.99 -16.67 6.61
C GLY A 490 -20.76 -16.58 7.93
N GLU A 491 -20.21 -15.94 8.96
CA GLU A 491 -20.88 -15.78 10.27
C GLU A 491 -22.24 -15.06 10.14
N HIS A 492 -22.35 -14.10 9.21
CA HIS A 492 -23.59 -13.40 8.90
C HIS A 492 -24.74 -14.33 8.45
N ILE A 493 -24.42 -15.41 7.75
CA ILE A 493 -25.39 -16.41 7.29
C ILE A 493 -25.80 -17.32 8.45
N ALA A 494 -24.86 -17.69 9.32
CA ALA A 494 -25.15 -18.50 10.51
C ALA A 494 -26.11 -17.78 11.48
N ASN A 495 -25.98 -16.46 11.61
CA ASN A 495 -26.83 -15.62 12.46
C ASN A 495 -28.18 -15.24 11.83
N SER A 496 -28.36 -15.39 10.51
CA SER A 496 -29.62 -15.16 9.78
C SER A 496 -30.76 -16.11 10.21
N SER A 497 -30.43 -17.21 10.89
CA SER A 497 -31.36 -18.09 11.63
C SER A 497 -32.23 -17.36 12.66
N LEU A 498 -31.96 -16.08 12.95
CA LEU A 498 -32.68 -15.22 13.90
C LEU A 498 -33.50 -14.08 13.22
N LEU A 499 -33.62 -14.05 11.89
CA LEU A 499 -34.44 -13.06 11.18
C LEU A 499 -35.95 -13.43 11.19
N PRO A 500 -36.87 -12.45 11.25
CA PRO A 500 -38.32 -12.70 11.22
C PRO A 500 -38.77 -13.44 9.94
N SER A 501 -39.77 -14.31 10.10
CA SER A 501 -40.20 -15.35 9.15
C SER A 501 -40.77 -14.91 7.79
N GLU A 502 -40.62 -13.66 7.36
CA GLU A 502 -41.20 -13.16 6.11
C GLU A 502 -40.24 -13.17 4.90
N ALA A 503 -38.99 -13.63 5.07
CA ALA A 503 -38.01 -13.78 4.00
C ALA A 503 -37.69 -15.25 3.63
N SER A 504 -38.60 -16.20 3.89
CA SER A 504 -38.29 -17.64 3.88
C SER A 504 -38.59 -18.43 2.60
N ASP A 505 -38.99 -17.80 1.49
CA ASP A 505 -39.34 -18.54 0.26
C ASP A 505 -38.17 -18.86 -0.68
N ILE A 506 -36.93 -18.52 -0.30
CA ILE A 506 -35.73 -18.99 -1.00
C ILE A 506 -34.79 -19.60 0.03
N ALA A 507 -34.86 -20.92 0.21
CA ALA A 507 -33.87 -21.64 1.00
C ALA A 507 -32.47 -21.26 0.48
N PRO A 508 -31.56 -20.73 1.32
CA PRO A 508 -30.21 -20.44 0.86
C PRO A 508 -29.60 -21.73 0.31
N PRO A 509 -28.96 -21.71 -0.87
CA PRO A 509 -28.37 -22.90 -1.45
C PRO A 509 -27.44 -23.55 -0.40
N ARG A 510 -27.49 -24.88 -0.26
CA ARG A 510 -26.56 -25.64 0.58
C ARG A 510 -25.13 -25.30 0.15
N ARG A 511 -24.48 -24.37 0.84
CA ARG A 511 -23.12 -23.94 0.53
C ARG A 511 -22.11 -24.93 1.12
N SER A 512 -21.04 -25.19 0.38
CA SER A 512 -19.82 -25.75 0.97
C SER A 512 -19.32 -24.80 2.06
N ALA A 513 -18.56 -25.32 3.04
CA ALA A 513 -17.97 -24.49 4.09
C ALA A 513 -17.28 -23.24 3.48
N SER A 514 -17.57 -22.06 4.04
CA SER A 514 -16.91 -20.81 3.64
C SER A 514 -15.39 -20.96 3.71
N PRO A 515 -14.63 -20.39 2.76
CA PRO A 515 -13.18 -20.36 2.83
C PRO A 515 -12.69 -19.76 4.17
N PRO A 516 -11.54 -20.19 4.68
CA PRO A 516 -11.09 -19.74 5.99
C PRO A 516 -10.69 -18.27 5.98
N VAL A 517 -11.03 -17.58 7.08
CA VAL A 517 -10.65 -16.20 7.35
C VAL A 517 -9.74 -16.17 8.58
N TYR A 518 -8.66 -15.40 8.52
CA TYR A 518 -7.74 -15.19 9.64
C TYR A 518 -7.57 -13.70 9.90
N LEU A 519 -7.93 -13.25 11.10
CA LEU A 519 -7.80 -11.84 11.52
C LEU A 519 -6.52 -11.64 12.35
N TYR A 520 -5.78 -10.57 12.10
CA TYR A 520 -4.68 -10.14 12.97
C TYR A 520 -4.77 -8.67 13.42
N GLU A 521 -4.06 -8.40 14.51
CA GLU A 521 -3.69 -7.06 14.94
C GLU A 521 -2.18 -6.96 15.05
N PHE A 522 -1.59 -5.90 14.50
CA PHE A 522 -0.20 -5.55 14.74
C PHE A 522 -0.11 -4.49 15.85
N ALA A 523 0.57 -4.84 16.94
CA ALA A 523 0.58 -4.07 18.19
C ALA A 523 1.99 -3.68 18.67
N VAL A 524 3.04 -3.91 17.87
CA VAL A 524 4.39 -3.44 18.20
C VAL A 524 4.38 -1.91 18.22
N ASN A 525 4.69 -1.32 19.37
CA ASN A 525 4.86 0.12 19.45
C ASN A 525 6.17 0.52 18.75
N THR A 526 6.04 1.10 17.55
CA THR A 526 7.16 1.50 16.71
C THR A 526 7.54 2.97 16.86
N SER A 527 6.71 3.77 17.55
CA SER A 527 6.92 5.20 17.74
C SER A 527 6.30 5.66 19.05
N ALA A 528 7.05 6.41 19.87
CA ALA A 528 6.53 6.94 21.14
C ALA A 528 5.26 7.80 20.95
N LEU A 529 5.19 8.56 19.84
CA LEU A 529 4.02 9.37 19.50
C LEU A 529 2.99 8.60 18.68
N HIS A 530 3.38 7.80 17.69
CA HIS A 530 2.41 7.21 16.75
C HIS A 530 2.01 5.77 17.10
N GLY A 531 2.69 5.11 18.04
CA GLY A 531 2.36 3.73 18.42
C GLY A 531 2.60 2.73 17.29
N ALA A 532 1.75 1.72 17.21
CA ALA A 532 1.67 0.81 16.06
C ALA A 532 0.84 1.48 14.95
N HIS A 533 1.44 2.48 14.30
CA HIS A 533 0.76 3.31 13.30
C HIS A 533 0.60 2.61 11.94
N HIS A 534 -0.25 3.14 11.07
CA HIS A 534 -0.47 2.60 9.72
C HIS A 534 0.84 2.36 8.94
N GLY A 535 0.98 1.18 8.33
CA GLY A 535 2.18 0.76 7.59
C GLY A 535 3.38 0.32 8.45
N SER A 536 3.34 0.49 9.78
CA SER A 536 4.47 0.10 10.65
C SER A 536 4.74 -1.41 10.71
N GLN A 537 3.77 -2.24 10.30
CA GLN A 537 3.90 -3.69 10.15
C GLN A 537 4.65 -4.10 8.88
N ASP A 538 4.72 -3.25 7.85
CA ASP A 538 5.26 -3.57 6.53
C ASP A 538 6.60 -4.34 6.55
N PRO A 539 7.61 -3.95 7.35
CA PRO A 539 8.90 -4.63 7.30
C PRO A 539 8.91 -6.00 7.99
N PHE A 540 7.86 -6.37 8.75
CA PHE A 540 7.81 -7.59 9.54
C PHE A 540 7.50 -8.84 8.69
N PRO A 541 6.38 -8.95 7.94
CA PRO A 541 6.09 -10.13 7.13
C PRO A 541 7.13 -10.45 6.05
N VAL A 542 7.85 -9.44 5.55
CA VAL A 542 8.90 -9.64 4.53
C VAL A 542 10.28 -9.93 5.13
N PHE A 543 10.38 -9.95 6.46
CA PHE A 543 11.62 -10.09 7.19
C PHE A 543 12.70 -9.13 6.67
N SER A 544 12.35 -7.84 6.59
CA SER A 544 13.19 -6.80 5.99
C SER A 544 14.59 -6.76 6.62
N SER A 545 15.56 -6.35 5.81
CA SER A 545 16.92 -6.06 6.28
C SER A 545 16.97 -5.07 7.46
N ARG A 546 15.98 -4.17 7.58
CA ARG A 546 15.83 -3.21 8.69
C ARG A 546 15.44 -3.88 10.01
N ILE A 547 14.70 -4.98 9.96
CA ILE A 547 14.29 -5.79 11.12
C ILE A 547 15.41 -6.76 11.51
N ALA A 548 16.11 -7.34 10.53
CA ALA A 548 17.18 -8.31 10.76
C ALA A 548 18.32 -7.77 11.64
N LYS A 549 18.42 -6.45 11.82
CA LYS A 549 19.42 -5.76 12.67
C LYS A 549 18.86 -5.29 14.03
N ARG A 550 17.62 -5.60 14.38
CA ARG A 550 16.95 -5.16 15.63
C ARG A 550 17.10 -6.18 16.77
N SER A 551 16.36 -6.00 17.87
CA SER A 551 16.38 -6.90 19.03
C SER A 551 15.94 -8.32 18.67
N GLU A 552 16.33 -9.30 19.50
CA GLU A 552 15.91 -10.69 19.31
C GLU A 552 14.38 -10.85 19.34
N THR A 553 13.67 -10.09 20.19
CA THR A 553 12.20 -10.13 20.23
C THR A 553 11.58 -9.58 18.95
N ILE A 554 12.11 -8.49 18.38
CA ILE A 554 11.62 -7.93 17.12
C ILE A 554 11.87 -8.89 15.95
N LYS A 555 13.03 -9.57 15.95
CA LYS A 555 13.31 -10.65 14.99
C LYS A 555 12.35 -11.82 15.16
N GLU A 556 12.01 -12.20 16.39
CA GLU A 556 11.04 -13.25 16.67
C GLU A 556 9.64 -12.89 16.13
N ILE A 557 9.15 -11.68 16.42
CA ILE A 557 7.86 -11.18 15.92
C ILE A 557 7.82 -11.21 14.39
N ALA A 558 8.85 -10.66 13.74
CA ALA A 558 8.92 -10.66 12.29
C ALA A 558 9.06 -12.07 11.71
N GLY A 559 9.81 -12.95 12.37
CA GLY A 559 9.92 -14.35 11.97
C GLY A 559 8.59 -15.10 12.07
N LEU A 560 7.78 -14.80 13.09
CA LEU A 560 6.44 -15.39 13.23
C LEU A 560 5.50 -14.88 12.14
N MET A 561 5.46 -13.57 11.90
CA MET A 561 4.66 -12.98 10.81
C MET A 561 5.10 -13.53 9.45
N HIS A 562 6.41 -13.51 9.15
CA HIS A 562 6.94 -14.08 7.90
C HIS A 562 6.53 -15.54 7.72
N ALA A 563 6.64 -16.37 8.76
CA ALA A 563 6.25 -17.77 8.69
C ALA A 563 4.73 -17.94 8.44
N TYR A 564 3.86 -17.10 9.01
CA TYR A 564 2.40 -17.23 8.81
C TYR A 564 2.00 -16.77 7.42
N TRP A 565 2.57 -15.66 6.95
CA TRP A 565 2.32 -15.13 5.61
C TRP A 565 2.79 -16.11 4.53
N THR A 566 4.03 -16.60 4.65
CA THR A 566 4.55 -17.59 3.70
C THR A 566 3.76 -18.90 3.74
N SER A 567 3.36 -19.38 4.92
CA SER A 567 2.46 -20.54 5.00
C SER A 567 1.14 -20.32 4.32
N PHE A 568 0.49 -19.17 4.51
CA PHE A 568 -0.77 -18.85 3.84
C PHE A 568 -0.62 -18.79 2.32
N ILE A 569 0.47 -18.19 1.82
CA ILE A 569 0.78 -18.11 0.38
C ILE A 569 1.04 -19.50 -0.20
N ILE A 570 1.78 -20.35 0.51
CA ILE A 570 2.18 -21.67 -0.01
C ILE A 570 1.06 -22.69 0.11
N SER A 571 0.32 -22.68 1.23
CA SER A 571 -0.83 -23.55 1.46
C SER A 571 -1.84 -23.43 0.32
N PRO A 572 -2.21 -24.54 -0.35
CA PRO A 572 -3.24 -24.50 -1.39
C PRO A 572 -4.58 -23.94 -0.92
N ASN A 573 -4.89 -24.08 0.38
CA ASN A 573 -6.16 -23.66 0.98
C ASN A 573 -6.07 -22.36 1.80
N GLY A 574 -4.91 -21.70 1.80
CA GLY A 574 -4.70 -20.49 2.59
C GLY A 574 -4.73 -20.74 4.10
N ASP A 575 -4.09 -21.82 4.56
CA ASP A 575 -3.91 -22.07 5.99
C ASP A 575 -2.54 -21.53 6.47
N PRO A 576 -2.52 -20.51 7.35
CA PRO A 576 -1.27 -19.96 7.87
C PRO A 576 -0.52 -20.92 8.79
N ASN A 577 -1.12 -22.07 9.16
CA ASN A 577 -0.54 -23.08 10.04
C ASN A 577 0.02 -24.30 9.29
N GLU A 578 -0.33 -24.50 8.02
CA GLU A 578 -0.05 -25.76 7.28
C GLU A 578 1.45 -25.97 7.02
N VAL A 579 2.16 -24.90 6.66
CA VAL A 579 3.60 -24.94 6.39
C VAL A 579 4.34 -24.43 7.63
N PRO A 580 5.30 -25.17 8.20
CA PRO A 580 5.96 -24.75 9.44
C PRO A 580 6.79 -23.46 9.31
N GLY A 581 7.36 -23.20 8.13
CA GLY A 581 8.27 -22.07 7.90
C GLY A 581 9.54 -22.14 8.76
N ARG A 582 10.17 -20.97 9.01
CA ARG A 582 11.41 -20.91 9.81
C ARG A 582 11.21 -21.04 11.32
N LEU A 583 10.01 -20.75 11.81
CA LEU A 583 9.65 -20.85 13.21
C LEU A 583 8.55 -21.93 13.38
N PRO A 584 8.91 -23.22 13.27
CA PRO A 584 7.94 -24.32 13.29
C PRO A 584 7.24 -24.47 14.65
N LYS A 585 7.86 -23.97 15.73
CA LYS A 585 7.28 -23.93 17.08
C LYS A 585 6.57 -22.59 17.26
N ARG A 586 5.30 -22.55 16.87
CA ARG A 586 4.44 -21.38 16.99
C ARG A 586 3.01 -21.80 17.35
N SER A 587 2.26 -20.88 17.96
CA SER A 587 0.86 -21.11 18.32
C SER A 587 0.00 -21.39 17.09
N THR A 588 -1.11 -22.09 17.25
CA THR A 588 -2.08 -22.20 16.16
C THR A 588 -2.82 -20.87 16.00
N TRP A 589 -2.86 -20.36 14.78
CA TRP A 589 -3.74 -19.25 14.40
C TRP A 589 -5.11 -19.80 14.06
N GLU A 590 -6.09 -19.52 14.92
CA GLU A 590 -7.46 -19.98 14.75
C GLU A 590 -8.20 -19.17 13.69
N LYS A 591 -9.11 -19.84 12.98
CA LYS A 591 -10.01 -19.21 12.01
C LYS A 591 -10.94 -18.24 12.73
N TYR A 592 -11.17 -17.08 12.12
CA TYR A 592 -12.18 -16.13 12.56
C TYR A 592 -13.59 -16.77 12.50
N GLY A 593 -14.42 -16.55 13.53
CA GLY A 593 -15.74 -17.18 13.69
C GLY A 593 -15.70 -18.63 14.22
N GLY A 594 -14.62 -19.39 13.93
CA GLY A 594 -14.26 -20.64 14.61
C GLY A 594 -15.34 -21.75 14.70
N LYS A 595 -15.09 -22.77 15.52
CA LYS A 595 -16.07 -23.83 15.86
C LYS A 595 -17.01 -23.44 17.00
N THR A 596 -16.61 -22.46 17.81
CA THR A 596 -17.33 -21.99 19.00
C THR A 596 -18.21 -20.77 18.71
N GLY A 597 -18.13 -20.18 17.51
CA GLY A 597 -18.76 -18.88 17.20
C GLY A 597 -18.00 -17.68 17.75
N GLU A 598 -16.90 -17.89 18.47
CA GLU A 598 -16.09 -16.82 19.05
C GLU A 598 -15.20 -16.18 17.98
N ARG A 599 -15.26 -14.85 17.89
CA ARG A 599 -14.41 -14.05 17.01
C ARG A 599 -13.04 -13.93 17.67
N ARG A 600 -12.01 -14.43 17.00
CA ARG A 600 -10.63 -14.43 17.52
C ARG A 600 -9.67 -13.83 16.51
N LYS A 601 -8.60 -13.21 17.04
CA LYS A 601 -7.51 -12.63 16.25
C LYS A 601 -6.15 -13.03 16.80
N MET A 602 -5.16 -13.07 15.93
CA MET A 602 -3.75 -13.15 16.32
C MET A 602 -3.20 -11.74 16.50
N SER A 603 -2.71 -11.41 17.69
CA SER A 603 -2.04 -10.14 17.93
C SER A 603 -0.52 -10.32 17.95
N PHE A 604 0.21 -9.48 17.23
CA PHE A 604 1.67 -9.52 17.15
C PHE A 604 2.29 -8.35 17.92
N GLY A 605 3.19 -8.65 18.87
CA GLY A 605 3.96 -7.63 19.59
C GLY A 605 3.22 -6.88 20.70
N VAL A 606 2.16 -7.46 21.29
CA VAL A 606 1.38 -6.81 22.35
C VAL A 606 2.28 -6.42 23.52
N GLY A 607 2.31 -5.13 23.86
CA GLY A 607 3.15 -4.59 24.95
C GLY A 607 4.64 -4.49 24.61
N ASN A 608 5.05 -4.67 23.35
CA ASN A 608 6.41 -4.40 22.91
C ASN A 608 6.58 -2.90 22.63
N ASP A 609 7.62 -2.28 23.19
CA ASP A 609 7.97 -0.87 22.96
C ASP A 609 9.45 -0.67 22.56
N GLU A 610 10.16 -1.75 22.24
CA GLU A 610 11.60 -1.71 21.92
C GLU A 610 11.88 -0.82 20.70
N MET A 611 11.00 -0.84 19.70
CA MET A 611 11.12 0.00 18.50
C MET A 611 10.81 1.48 18.75
N ALA A 612 10.05 1.79 19.81
CA ALA A 612 9.76 3.15 20.26
C ALA A 612 10.82 3.71 21.24
N GLY A 613 11.91 2.97 21.47
CA GLY A 613 12.99 3.36 22.41
C GLY A 613 12.77 2.89 23.85
N GLY A 614 11.74 2.07 24.10
CA GLY A 614 11.50 1.45 25.38
C GLY A 614 12.32 0.17 25.62
N LYS A 615 11.93 -0.61 26.64
CA LYS A 615 12.62 -1.85 27.07
C LYS A 615 11.67 -3.03 27.26
N GLN A 616 10.37 -2.81 27.12
CA GLN A 616 9.35 -3.83 27.25
C GLN A 616 9.34 -4.69 25.99
N LYS A 617 9.60 -5.98 26.19
CA LYS A 617 9.63 -6.96 25.11
C LYS A 617 8.23 -7.38 24.65
N GLY A 618 7.22 -7.23 25.51
CA GLY A 618 5.85 -7.67 25.20
C GLY A 618 5.75 -9.17 24.90
N GLN A 619 4.66 -9.54 24.25
CA GLN A 619 4.41 -10.88 23.72
C GLN A 619 4.62 -10.89 22.21
N ALA A 620 5.40 -11.85 21.70
CA ALA A 620 5.72 -11.89 20.28
C ALA A 620 4.48 -12.14 19.40
N ALA A 621 3.67 -13.15 19.77
CA ALA A 621 2.36 -13.40 19.17
C ALA A 621 1.42 -14.05 20.20
N SER A 622 0.13 -13.68 20.17
CA SER A 622 -0.88 -14.22 21.08
C SER A 622 -2.26 -14.28 20.42
N MET A 623 -2.97 -15.39 20.58
CA MET A 623 -4.38 -15.50 20.19
C MET A 623 -5.29 -14.86 21.25
N GLY A 624 -6.18 -13.97 20.84
CA GLY A 624 -7.13 -13.28 21.72
C GLY A 624 -8.54 -13.21 21.15
N LEU A 625 -9.51 -12.78 21.96
CA LEU A 625 -10.85 -12.46 21.51
C LEU A 625 -10.84 -11.13 20.73
N ASP A 626 -11.70 -11.03 19.72
CA ASP A 626 -11.93 -9.82 18.94
C ASP A 626 -13.21 -9.09 19.41
N ASP A 627 -13.27 -8.79 20.71
CA ASP A 627 -14.51 -8.31 21.35
C ASP A 627 -14.49 -6.81 21.69
N GLU A 628 -13.31 -6.19 21.68
CA GLU A 628 -13.18 -4.77 21.94
C GLU A 628 -13.84 -3.95 20.83
N ARG A 629 -14.40 -2.77 21.17
CA ARG A 629 -14.86 -1.76 20.19
C ARG A 629 -16.02 -2.19 19.27
N ARG A 630 -16.80 -3.20 19.65
CA ARG A 630 -17.96 -3.65 18.84
C ARG A 630 -18.94 -2.49 18.57
N ASP A 631 -19.37 -1.76 19.60
CA ASP A 631 -20.31 -0.63 19.45
C ASP A 631 -19.81 0.44 18.47
N ALA A 632 -18.51 0.75 18.49
CA ALA A 632 -17.89 1.69 17.58
C ALA A 632 -17.86 1.16 16.14
N CYS A 633 -17.53 -0.12 15.96
CA CYS A 633 -17.57 -0.77 14.65
C CYS A 633 -19.00 -0.86 14.10
N ASP A 634 -19.98 -1.18 14.94
CA ASP A 634 -21.40 -1.28 14.58
C ASP A 634 -21.93 0.09 14.12
N PHE A 635 -21.60 1.16 14.86
CA PHE A 635 -21.92 2.53 14.47
C PHE A 635 -21.41 2.88 13.06
N TRP A 636 -20.12 2.64 12.80
CA TRP A 636 -19.51 2.96 11.50
C TRP A 636 -20.08 2.10 10.38
N TRP A 637 -20.27 0.81 10.65
CA TRP A 637 -20.87 -0.13 9.70
C TRP A 637 -22.23 0.37 9.22
N GLU A 638 -23.16 0.65 10.14
CA GLU A 638 -24.53 1.07 9.81
C GLU A 638 -24.58 2.27 8.85
N ARG A 639 -23.51 3.04 8.79
CA ARG A 639 -23.39 4.26 7.98
C ARG A 639 -22.60 4.09 6.71
N VAL A 640 -21.93 2.96 6.46
CA VAL A 640 -21.14 2.74 5.22
C VAL A 640 -21.96 3.06 3.97
N GLY A 641 -23.22 2.60 3.92
CA GLY A 641 -24.10 2.85 2.78
C GLY A 641 -24.54 4.30 2.59
N THR A 642 -24.27 5.21 3.54
CA THR A 642 -24.72 6.62 3.45
C THR A 642 -23.85 7.47 2.51
N TRP A 643 -22.59 7.10 2.32
CA TRP A 643 -21.66 7.81 1.44
C TRP A 643 -21.30 7.03 0.17
N GLU A 644 -21.75 5.78 0.05
CA GLU A 644 -21.60 4.98 -1.18
C GLU A 644 -22.73 5.24 -2.21
N VAL A 645 -23.46 6.36 -2.07
CA VAL A 645 -24.60 6.72 -2.95
C VAL A 645 -24.18 7.74 -4.01
#